data_AF-A0A7K4B8E9-F1
#
_entry.id   AF-A0A7K4B8E9-F1
#
_cell.length_a   1.000
_cell.length_b   1.000
_cell.length_c   1.000
_cell.angle_alpha   90.00
_cell.angle_beta   90.00
_cell.angle_gamma   90.00
#
_symmetry.space_group_name_H-M   'P 1'
#
loop_
_entity.id
_entity.type
_entity.pdbx_description
1 polymer ?
#
loop_
_entity_poly.entity_id
_entity_poly.type
_entity_poly.pdbx_seq_one_letter_code
_entity_poly.pdbx_strand_id
1 'polypeptide(L)'
;MSESILPRTLSKATSEQVIPHALRKPGDAPDKLASQDDIKNSFILDTCRSRDGISLWEIKNGALTVSHYPVKSSFYVSFPDPHLYYSLIDGLDSEFKITECTIRTIYGEQRGYQVFAGREVAEQIEQQTQYQARLFNVDIRPEQRFSAETGNVPGGQRGLDRFILDHEPKLRTMEISCSENPHRSSHMGTVTIRGDGDKRVITLSGSERRNTDELFELTRLIDPDIVLFPDYDRWSSHLSAHAEEWDLSNTLSRTGKFRTISSRSYFSYGRMEHRLGARMPEGRLIIDTRQSFMYREGDVRGIFLASRLSGLSPNLACRLTPGTLISSYEVYEALAKGIAVPYRKGDAEAERLLNGMRLDYRGGLTLQPQPGIYEDVIQIDFTSFYPSIIVKYNLSPETLEEPDKDGFLAQVLDPILRLRLETKEKKKSDPGYAGMDGILKWMLVTCFGYTGYKNARFGRIEVHEQITLQATHLLQECVALVSRMNGRVLHAIIDCLFIQGCNTDEIQKAIYKLIGIHSETETYDWIVFLPQKNGTGSYANYFGRLKSGAIKIRGLAARRRNTPPYIRKMQDEMLTVMAKETDIARMKSLFSEIRWIYQQYREGIGSAALSDLVITRRIGRERYQKQCIAQAVIDMYQSYGVEIVPGMDASFIVRDEKKLLVDPAFDPRSADMKYYQRLLDKAWEEIYFVFRQNNDYTQE
;
A
#
# COMPACT_ATOMS: atom_id res chain seq x y z
N MET A 1 48.18 -20.28 14.25
CA MET A 1 47.74 -20.82 12.95
C MET A 1 46.59 -19.92 12.48
N SER A 2 46.82 -18.68 12.04
CA SER A 2 47.46 -18.21 10.80
C SER A 2 46.83 -18.80 9.53
N GLU A 3 45.68 -18.29 9.14
CA GLU A 3 45.23 -18.32 7.74
C GLU A 3 44.42 -17.04 7.44
N SER A 4 45.13 -16.05 6.89
CA SER A 4 44.56 -14.88 6.23
C SER A 4 44.35 -15.21 4.76
N ILE A 5 43.11 -15.24 4.28
CA ILE A 5 42.84 -15.27 2.83
C ILE A 5 41.58 -14.43 2.57
N LEU A 6 41.77 -13.15 2.25
CA LEU A 6 40.82 -12.36 1.47
C LEU A 6 41.46 -12.05 0.10
N PRO A 7 40.71 -12.17 -1.00
CA PRO A 7 41.26 -12.09 -2.34
C PRO A 7 41.63 -10.65 -2.73
N ARG A 8 42.87 -10.50 -3.20
CA ARG A 8 43.36 -9.29 -3.89
C ARG A 8 42.57 -9.08 -5.18
N THR A 9 41.94 -7.92 -5.33
CA THR A 9 42.08 -7.01 -6.49
C THR A 9 41.04 -5.89 -6.38
N LEU A 10 41.50 -4.65 -6.23
CA LEU A 10 40.91 -3.48 -6.91
C LEU A 10 41.92 -2.32 -6.84
N SER A 11 42.09 -1.71 -8.00
CA SER A 11 43.09 -0.71 -8.39
C SER A 11 43.08 0.56 -7.53
N LYS A 12 44.27 1.02 -7.12
CA LYS A 12 44.52 2.32 -6.49
C LYS A 12 44.06 3.46 -7.40
N ALA A 13 43.16 4.30 -6.89
CA ALA A 13 42.97 5.67 -7.38
C ALA A 13 43.57 6.64 -6.36
N THR A 14 44.35 7.58 -6.85
CA THR A 14 45.21 8.53 -6.14
C THR A 14 44.45 9.45 -5.19
N SER A 15 45.03 9.63 -4.00
CA SER A 15 44.59 10.50 -2.91
C SER A 15 44.88 11.98 -3.21
N GLU A 16 43.85 12.82 -3.21
CA GLU A 16 44.00 14.26 -2.94
C GLU A 16 43.51 14.56 -1.52
N GLN A 17 44.33 15.31 -0.80
CA GLN A 17 44.13 15.72 0.59
C GLN A 17 42.92 16.66 0.72
N VAL A 18 41.98 16.34 1.61
CA VAL A 18 40.96 17.28 2.08
C VAL A 18 40.90 17.27 3.61
N ILE A 19 41.01 18.47 4.17
CA ILE A 19 41.15 18.86 5.58
C ILE A 19 39.93 18.40 6.41
N PRO A 20 40.09 17.97 7.68
CA PRO A 20 38.98 17.54 8.53
C PRO A 20 38.15 18.74 9.01
N HIS A 21 36.82 18.65 8.94
CA HIS A 21 35.94 19.67 9.50
C HIS A 21 35.07 19.11 10.63
N ALA A 22 35.15 19.82 11.74
CA ALA A 22 34.46 19.59 13.00
C ALA A 22 32.94 19.80 12.88
N LEU A 23 32.23 19.19 13.84
CA LEU A 23 30.83 19.39 14.19
C LEU A 23 30.32 20.82 13.86
N ARG A 24 29.50 20.96 12.81
CA ARG A 24 28.79 22.20 12.50
C ARG A 24 27.39 22.20 13.13
N LYS A 25 27.07 23.30 13.82
CA LYS A 25 25.72 23.64 14.27
C LYS A 25 24.81 23.94 13.05
N PRO A 26 23.48 23.86 13.18
CA PRO A 26 22.56 24.17 12.09
C PRO A 26 22.67 25.67 11.77
N GLY A 27 23.17 26.03 10.58
CA GLY A 27 23.27 27.44 10.18
C GLY A 27 24.15 27.78 8.98
N ASP A 28 25.21 27.01 8.67
CA ASP A 28 26.20 27.45 7.67
C ASP A 28 26.28 26.56 6.41
N ALA A 29 25.61 27.01 5.34
CA ALA A 29 25.75 26.49 3.98
C ALA A 29 27.00 27.07 3.28
N PRO A 30 27.77 26.29 2.49
CA PRO A 30 28.78 26.86 1.62
C PRO A 30 28.29 27.06 0.17
N ASP A 31 28.65 28.23 -0.33
CA ASP A 31 28.87 28.70 -1.69
C ASP A 31 27.75 29.06 -2.67
N LYS A 32 27.86 30.34 -3.09
CA LYS A 32 27.12 31.14 -4.09
C LYS A 32 25.61 31.24 -3.84
N LEU A 33 25.23 32.36 -3.21
CA LEU A 33 23.85 32.81 -3.05
C LEU A 33 23.12 32.79 -4.41
N ALA A 34 22.41 31.70 -4.67
CA ALA A 34 21.12 31.78 -5.32
C ALA A 34 20.25 32.71 -4.46
N SER A 35 19.53 33.64 -5.08
CA SER A 35 18.66 34.54 -4.34
C SER A 35 17.68 33.72 -3.48
N GLN A 36 17.26 34.23 -2.32
CA GLN A 36 16.26 33.55 -1.48
C GLN A 36 14.96 33.20 -2.25
N ASP A 37 14.71 33.91 -3.34
CA ASP A 37 13.59 33.67 -4.26
C ASP A 37 13.86 32.50 -5.24
N ASP A 38 15.10 32.25 -5.66
CA ASP A 38 15.46 31.10 -6.52
C ASP A 38 15.34 29.75 -5.79
N ILE A 39 15.67 29.72 -4.50
CA ILE A 39 15.51 28.52 -3.66
C ILE A 39 14.02 28.20 -3.48
N LYS A 40 13.18 29.24 -3.34
CA LYS A 40 11.74 29.10 -3.20
C LYS A 40 11.03 28.66 -4.48
N ASN A 41 11.65 28.60 -5.66
CA ASN A 41 10.98 28.21 -6.91
C ASN A 41 11.52 26.89 -7.52
N SER A 42 12.16 26.04 -6.72
CA SER A 42 12.71 24.75 -7.18
C SER A 42 11.89 23.56 -6.68
N PHE A 43 11.26 22.82 -7.60
CA PHE A 43 10.55 21.57 -7.30
C PHE A 43 11.38 20.36 -7.72
N ILE A 44 11.59 19.40 -6.81
CA ILE A 44 12.37 18.19 -7.09
C ILE A 44 11.42 17.13 -7.69
N LEU A 45 11.52 16.90 -9.00
CA LEU A 45 10.69 15.95 -9.73
C LEU A 45 11.09 14.49 -9.45
N ASP A 46 12.39 14.19 -9.47
CA ASP A 46 12.90 12.82 -9.33
C ASP A 46 14.30 12.82 -8.70
N THR A 47 14.64 11.70 -8.06
CA THR A 47 15.98 11.40 -7.55
C THR A 47 16.48 10.09 -8.16
N CYS A 48 17.63 10.14 -8.81
CA CYS A 48 18.27 9.02 -9.47
C CYS A 48 19.60 8.67 -8.81
N ARG A 49 19.81 7.40 -8.47
CA ARG A 49 21.10 6.91 -7.99
C ARG A 49 22.00 6.59 -9.19
N SER A 50 23.23 7.10 -9.18
CA SER A 50 24.31 6.70 -10.08
C SER A 50 25.37 5.87 -9.32
N ARG A 51 26.48 5.53 -10.00
CA ARG A 51 27.60 4.80 -9.37
C ARG A 51 28.36 5.64 -8.35
N ASP A 52 28.45 6.94 -8.61
CA ASP A 52 29.25 7.94 -7.91
C ASP A 52 28.43 8.85 -6.98
N GLY A 53 27.10 8.80 -7.04
CA GLY A 53 26.28 9.63 -6.19
C GLY A 53 24.79 9.62 -6.55
N ILE A 54 24.16 10.79 -6.38
CA ILE A 54 22.72 10.98 -6.54
C ILE A 54 22.47 12.20 -7.40
N SER A 55 21.65 12.03 -8.43
CA SER A 55 21.20 13.09 -9.32
C SER A 55 19.80 13.54 -8.93
N LEU A 56 19.62 14.84 -8.71
CA LEU A 56 18.33 15.49 -8.49
C LEU A 56 17.86 16.12 -9.80
N TRP A 57 16.64 15.79 -10.20
CA TRP A 57 15.96 16.40 -11.33
C TRP A 57 15.02 17.48 -10.80
N GLU A 58 15.32 18.73 -11.09
CA GLU A 58 14.68 19.90 -10.48
C GLU A 58 14.03 20.77 -11.54
N ILE A 59 12.78 21.14 -11.35
CA ILE A 59 12.10 22.16 -12.16
C ILE A 59 12.35 23.51 -11.49
N LYS A 60 13.14 24.35 -12.16
CA LYS A 60 13.48 25.72 -11.75
C LYS A 60 12.97 26.68 -12.80
N ASN A 61 12.10 27.60 -12.42
CA ASN A 61 11.53 28.60 -13.34
C ASN A 61 10.90 27.97 -14.59
N GLY A 62 10.26 26.80 -14.44
CA GLY A 62 9.62 26.04 -15.53
C GLY A 62 10.58 25.21 -16.39
N ALA A 63 11.89 25.29 -16.17
CA ALA A 63 12.89 24.50 -16.87
C ALA A 63 13.41 23.35 -15.99
N LEU A 64 13.57 22.17 -16.59
CA LEU A 64 14.16 21.02 -15.89
C LEU A 64 15.70 21.14 -15.90
N THR A 65 16.29 20.97 -14.72
CA THR A 65 17.73 21.01 -14.48
C THR A 65 18.16 19.76 -13.71
N VAL A 66 19.42 19.36 -13.86
CA VAL A 66 19.98 18.21 -13.13
C VAL A 66 21.18 18.65 -12.32
N SER A 67 21.19 18.32 -11.03
CA SER A 67 22.35 18.48 -10.16
C SER A 67 22.80 17.11 -9.65
N HIS A 68 24.12 16.89 -9.58
CA HIS A 68 24.71 15.63 -9.14
C HIS A 68 25.49 15.83 -7.84
N TYR A 69 25.23 14.97 -6.85
CA TYR A 69 25.85 15.02 -5.53
C TYR A 69 26.61 13.73 -5.26
N PRO A 70 27.93 13.77 -4.99
CA PRO A 70 28.69 12.58 -4.65
C PRO A 70 28.25 12.07 -3.27
N VAL A 71 27.89 10.78 -3.19
CA VAL A 71 27.46 10.15 -1.94
C VAL A 71 28.27 8.88 -1.71
N LYS A 72 29.03 8.86 -0.63
CA LYS A 72 29.79 7.67 -0.20
C LYS A 72 28.91 6.77 0.65
N SER A 73 28.98 5.47 0.38
CA SER A 73 28.31 4.48 1.23
C SER A 73 29.01 4.41 2.58
N SER A 74 28.22 4.35 3.65
CA SER A 74 28.71 4.09 5.00
C SER A 74 27.65 3.38 5.83
N PHE A 75 28.07 2.69 6.86
CA PHE A 75 27.20 2.09 7.87
C PHE A 75 27.80 2.28 9.26
N TYR A 76 27.03 1.98 10.30
CA TYR A 76 27.54 1.99 11.68
C TYR A 76 27.67 0.57 12.22
N VAL A 77 28.68 0.35 13.04
CA VAL A 77 28.89 -0.91 13.76
C VAL A 77 29.16 -0.63 15.23
N SER A 78 28.49 -1.37 16.10
CA SER A 78 28.73 -1.42 17.54
C SER A 78 29.17 -2.83 17.92
N PHE A 79 30.31 -2.94 18.57
CA PHE A 79 30.80 -4.20 19.12
C PHE A 79 30.42 -4.30 20.61
N PRO A 80 29.91 -5.44 21.10
CA PRO A 80 29.59 -5.61 22.53
C PRO A 80 30.80 -5.38 23.44
N ASP A 81 31.96 -5.89 23.03
CA ASP A 81 33.25 -5.64 23.68
C ASP A 81 34.31 -5.36 22.58
N PRO A 82 34.65 -4.09 22.33
CA PRO A 82 35.66 -3.73 21.34
C PRO A 82 37.01 -4.41 21.53
N HIS A 83 37.40 -4.75 22.76
CA HIS A 83 38.69 -5.38 23.05
C HIS A 83 38.76 -6.81 22.50
N LEU A 84 37.65 -7.55 22.51
CA LEU A 84 37.57 -8.89 21.92
C LEU A 84 37.70 -8.88 20.39
N TYR A 85 37.42 -7.75 19.75
CA TYR A 85 37.43 -7.60 18.30
C TYR A 85 38.55 -6.68 17.79
N TYR A 86 39.59 -6.43 18.59
CA TYR A 86 40.65 -5.48 18.22
C TYR A 86 41.30 -5.79 16.86
N SER A 87 41.61 -7.06 16.58
CA SER A 87 42.22 -7.47 15.31
C SER A 87 41.32 -7.19 14.10
N LEU A 88 40.01 -7.32 14.28
CA LEU A 88 39.04 -7.01 13.24
C LEU A 88 38.96 -5.50 13.01
N ILE A 89 38.93 -4.72 14.10
CA ILE A 89 38.89 -3.25 14.04
C ILE A 89 40.16 -2.70 13.36
N ASP A 90 41.34 -3.22 13.71
CA ASP A 90 42.63 -2.84 13.12
C ASP A 90 42.70 -3.22 11.63
N GLY A 91 42.22 -4.41 11.28
CA GLY A 91 42.09 -4.83 9.88
C GLY A 91 41.16 -3.90 9.08
N LEU A 92 40.02 -3.50 9.66
CA LEU A 92 39.09 -2.57 9.03
C LEU A 92 39.70 -1.17 8.82
N ASP A 93 40.45 -0.63 9.80
CA ASP A 93 41.11 0.68 9.69
C ASP A 93 42.22 0.68 8.62
N SER A 94 42.86 -0.47 8.41
CA SER A 94 43.92 -0.62 7.39
C SER A 94 43.40 -0.57 5.95
N GLU A 95 42.14 -1.00 5.72
CA GLU A 95 41.54 -1.10 4.37
C GLU A 95 40.49 -0.03 4.09
N PHE A 96 39.76 0.41 5.11
CA PHE A 96 38.63 1.33 4.98
C PHE A 96 38.79 2.52 5.91
N LYS A 97 38.24 3.67 5.50
CA LYS A 97 38.10 4.79 6.41
C LYS A 97 37.07 4.42 7.49
N ILE A 98 37.51 4.34 8.74
CA ILE A 98 36.62 4.22 9.90
C ILE A 98 36.71 5.47 10.78
N THR A 99 35.69 5.74 11.56
CA THR A 99 35.66 6.86 12.50
C THR A 99 34.88 6.47 13.73
N GLU A 100 35.48 6.58 14.92
CA GLU A 100 34.78 6.32 16.17
C GLU A 100 33.65 7.34 16.36
N CYS A 101 32.48 6.88 16.75
CA CYS A 101 31.29 7.71 16.89
C CYS A 101 30.34 7.21 17.98
N THR A 102 29.40 8.07 18.36
CA THR A 102 28.26 7.70 19.18
C THR A 102 27.09 7.40 18.26
N ILE A 103 26.58 6.16 18.33
CA ILE A 103 25.45 5.67 17.56
C ILE A 103 24.19 5.88 18.39
N ARG A 104 23.33 6.80 17.95
CA ARG A 104 22.02 7.02 18.58
C ARG A 104 21.00 6.04 18.01
N THR A 105 20.29 5.32 18.86
CA THR A 105 19.18 4.42 18.51
C THR A 105 17.90 4.86 19.22
N ILE A 106 16.77 4.21 18.94
CA ILE A 106 15.52 4.45 19.70
C ILE A 106 15.65 4.04 21.18
N TYR A 107 16.56 3.12 21.50
CA TYR A 107 16.80 2.65 22.87
C TYR A 107 17.81 3.53 23.64
N GLY A 108 18.52 4.42 22.94
CA GLY A 108 19.56 5.26 23.52
C GLY A 108 20.84 5.27 22.70
N GLU A 109 21.89 5.83 23.28
CA GLU A 109 23.20 5.99 22.66
C GLU A 109 24.14 4.83 23.01
N GLN A 110 24.96 4.40 22.04
CA GLN A 110 26.01 3.41 22.26
C GLN A 110 27.27 3.78 21.45
N ARG A 111 28.44 3.35 21.93
CA ARG A 111 29.71 3.60 21.23
C ARG A 111 29.86 2.66 20.03
N GLY A 112 30.48 3.15 18.96
CA GLY A 112 30.80 2.33 17.81
C GLY A 112 31.62 3.07 16.77
N TYR A 113 31.55 2.59 15.54
CA TYR A 113 32.33 3.10 14.42
C TYR A 113 31.43 3.35 13.22
N GLN A 114 31.67 4.47 12.53
CA GLN A 114 31.20 4.66 11.17
C GLN A 114 32.22 4.08 10.20
N VAL A 115 31.79 3.16 9.35
CA VAL A 115 32.63 2.48 8.36
C VAL A 115 32.22 2.96 6.97
N PHE A 116 33.14 3.56 6.22
CA PHE A 116 32.89 4.03 4.85
C PHE A 116 33.10 2.90 3.84
N ALA A 117 32.21 1.90 3.89
CA ALA A 117 32.23 0.74 3.02
C ALA A 117 30.83 0.34 2.54
N GLY A 118 30.79 -0.62 1.62
CA GLY A 118 29.56 -1.22 1.10
C GLY A 118 28.99 -2.32 1.99
N ARG A 119 27.81 -2.81 1.60
CA ARG A 119 27.07 -3.85 2.32
C ARG A 119 27.86 -5.17 2.48
N GLU A 120 28.68 -5.54 1.50
CA GLU A 120 29.47 -6.77 1.53
C GLU A 120 30.41 -6.81 2.75
N VAL A 121 31.02 -5.66 3.09
CA VAL A 121 31.89 -5.54 4.27
C VAL A 121 31.08 -5.66 5.56
N ALA A 122 29.88 -5.07 5.63
CA ALA A 122 29.00 -5.24 6.77
C ALA A 122 28.59 -6.71 6.99
N GLU A 123 28.28 -7.45 5.92
CA GLU A 123 27.95 -8.87 5.99
C GLU A 123 29.14 -9.73 6.43
N GLN A 124 30.37 -9.37 6.03
CA GLN A 124 31.58 -10.02 6.53
C GLN A 124 31.82 -9.76 8.01
N ILE A 125 31.63 -8.52 8.49
CA ILE A 125 31.71 -8.19 9.93
C ILE A 125 30.69 -9.01 10.73
N GLU A 126 29.45 -9.11 10.23
CA GLU A 126 28.39 -9.91 10.84
C GLU A 126 28.83 -11.37 11.02
N GLN A 127 29.39 -11.99 9.98
CA GLN A 127 29.87 -13.38 10.02
C GLN A 127 31.07 -13.57 10.96
N GLN A 128 32.07 -12.68 10.88
CA GLN A 128 33.29 -12.79 11.69
C GLN A 128 33.03 -12.56 13.18
N THR A 129 32.03 -11.75 13.51
CA THR A 129 31.60 -11.55 14.90
C THR A 129 30.57 -12.56 15.39
N GLN A 130 30.28 -13.60 14.59
CA GLN A 130 29.24 -14.59 14.89
C GLN A 130 27.89 -13.92 15.23
N TYR A 131 27.53 -12.88 14.48
CA TYR A 131 26.30 -12.09 14.65
C TYR A 131 26.19 -11.32 15.98
N GLN A 132 27.30 -11.16 16.73
CA GLN A 132 27.30 -10.39 17.97
C GLN A 132 27.44 -8.88 17.74
N ALA A 133 28.07 -8.44 16.65
CA ALA A 133 28.14 -7.03 16.31
C ALA A 133 26.76 -6.50 15.87
N ARG A 134 26.39 -5.32 16.36
CA ARG A 134 25.17 -4.63 15.95
C ARG A 134 25.49 -3.69 14.80
N LEU A 135 24.86 -3.92 13.65
CA LEU A 135 25.05 -3.14 12.44
C LEU A 135 23.83 -2.26 12.16
N PHE A 136 24.07 -1.03 11.70
CA PHE A 136 23.03 -0.05 11.41
C PHE A 136 23.27 0.66 10.08
N ASN A 137 22.18 1.10 9.45
CA ASN A 137 22.15 1.83 8.18
C ASN A 137 22.79 1.10 6.98
N VAL A 138 22.92 -0.24 7.04
CA VAL A 138 23.59 -1.06 6.02
C VAL A 138 22.80 -1.14 4.71
N ASP A 139 21.48 -1.33 4.80
CA ASP A 139 20.59 -1.59 3.64
C ASP A 139 19.60 -0.46 3.38
N ILE A 140 20.01 0.76 3.72
CA ILE A 140 19.27 1.99 3.43
C ILE A 140 19.56 2.44 2.01
N ARG A 141 18.50 2.88 1.32
CA ARG A 141 18.61 3.46 -0.01
C ARG A 141 19.43 4.76 0.06
N PRO A 142 20.52 4.90 -0.71
CA PRO A 142 21.31 6.14 -0.71
C PRO A 142 20.47 7.38 -1.00
N GLU A 143 19.51 7.29 -1.93
CA GLU A 143 18.59 8.40 -2.28
C GLU A 143 17.72 8.83 -1.11
N GLN A 144 17.27 7.88 -0.30
CA GLN A 144 16.47 8.15 0.88
C GLN A 144 17.32 8.76 1.98
N ARG A 145 18.51 8.23 2.20
CA ARG A 145 19.47 8.75 3.18
C ARG A 145 19.87 10.18 2.86
N PHE A 146 20.23 10.45 1.61
CA PHE A 146 20.53 11.79 1.13
C PHE A 146 19.34 12.75 1.34
N SER A 147 18.13 12.31 1.03
CA SER A 147 16.92 13.12 1.21
C SER A 147 16.68 13.46 2.69
N ALA A 148 16.93 12.51 3.59
CA ALA A 148 16.78 12.71 5.04
C ALA A 148 17.88 13.60 5.63
N GLU A 149 19.13 13.42 5.20
CA GLU A 149 20.28 14.19 5.69
C GLU A 149 20.30 15.63 5.17
N THR A 150 19.76 15.89 3.98
CA THR A 150 19.82 17.21 3.33
C THR A 150 18.49 17.97 3.31
N GLY A 151 17.38 17.31 3.64
CA GLY A 151 16.03 17.87 3.49
C GLY A 151 15.55 18.02 2.03
N ASN A 152 16.36 17.60 1.04
CA ASN A 152 15.98 17.67 -0.37
C ASN A 152 15.14 16.44 -0.75
N VAL A 153 13.82 16.56 -0.64
CA VAL A 153 12.89 15.46 -0.89
C VAL A 153 12.30 15.49 -2.31
N PRO A 154 12.29 14.36 -3.04
CA PRO A 154 11.53 14.26 -4.29
C PRO A 154 10.04 14.46 -4.06
N GLY A 155 9.35 15.05 -5.03
CA GLY A 155 7.94 15.44 -4.90
C GLY A 155 7.71 16.64 -3.98
N GLY A 156 8.77 17.33 -3.57
CA GLY A 156 8.74 18.51 -2.71
C GLY A 156 9.39 19.74 -3.33
N GLN A 157 9.03 20.89 -2.80
CA GLN A 157 9.67 22.19 -3.11
C GLN A 157 10.80 22.45 -2.12
N ARG A 158 11.97 22.90 -2.61
CA ARG A 158 13.12 23.16 -1.73
C ARG A 158 12.82 24.27 -0.72
N GLY A 159 13.25 24.04 0.51
CA GLY A 159 13.03 24.97 1.62
C GLY A 159 11.59 25.04 2.13
N LEU A 160 10.66 24.28 1.54
CA LEU A 160 9.31 24.12 2.04
C LEU A 160 9.22 22.87 2.91
N ASP A 161 8.46 22.95 4.00
CA ASP A 161 8.18 21.79 4.84
C ASP A 161 7.37 20.76 4.04
N ARG A 162 7.78 19.49 4.12
CA ARG A 162 7.20 18.37 3.37
C ARG A 162 5.74 18.04 3.72
N PHE A 163 5.22 18.57 4.84
CA PHE A 163 3.83 18.43 5.24
C PHE A 163 2.93 19.53 4.68
N ILE A 164 3.48 20.57 4.04
CA ILE A 164 2.67 21.60 3.39
C ILE A 164 1.93 20.99 2.20
N LEU A 165 0.62 21.27 2.15
CA LEU A 165 -0.27 20.93 1.05
C LEU A 165 -0.21 22.05 0.00
N ASP A 166 -0.34 21.70 -1.28
CA ASP A 166 -0.53 22.65 -2.40
C ASP A 166 0.74 23.45 -2.78
N HIS A 167 1.71 22.76 -3.35
CA HIS A 167 3.01 23.35 -3.68
C HIS A 167 3.63 22.80 -4.97
N GLU A 168 3.01 21.78 -5.57
CA GLU A 168 3.45 21.21 -6.82
C GLU A 168 3.27 22.25 -7.95
N PRO A 169 4.30 22.52 -8.76
CA PRO A 169 4.17 23.40 -9.91
C PRO A 169 3.24 22.77 -10.96
N LYS A 170 2.85 23.54 -11.97
CA LYS A 170 2.18 22.95 -13.14
C LYS A 170 3.15 22.01 -13.86
N LEU A 171 2.82 20.71 -13.89
CA LEU A 171 3.60 19.66 -14.53
C LEU A 171 2.98 19.24 -15.85
N ARG A 172 3.79 19.12 -16.91
CA ARG A 172 3.31 18.68 -18.22
C ARG A 172 2.97 17.20 -18.13
N THR A 173 1.73 16.85 -18.47
CA THR A 173 1.24 15.46 -18.44
C THR A 173 1.00 14.94 -19.85
N MET A 174 1.27 13.66 -20.07
CA MET A 174 0.91 12.93 -21.28
C MET A 174 0.20 11.63 -20.90
N GLU A 175 -0.94 11.36 -21.54
CA GLU A 175 -1.66 10.10 -21.42
C GLU A 175 -1.39 9.24 -22.65
N ILE A 176 -1.05 7.97 -22.42
CA ILE A 176 -0.87 6.97 -23.48
C ILE A 176 -1.86 5.84 -23.22
N SER A 177 -2.51 5.33 -24.26
CA SER A 177 -3.16 4.02 -24.20
C SER A 177 -2.91 3.20 -25.46
N CYS A 178 -2.80 1.88 -25.27
CA CYS A 178 -2.62 0.89 -26.31
C CYS A 178 -3.90 0.05 -26.43
N SER A 179 -4.28 -0.34 -27.65
CA SER A 179 -5.44 -1.22 -27.88
C SER A 179 -5.18 -2.66 -27.43
N GLU A 180 -3.92 -3.10 -27.50
CA GLU A 180 -3.52 -4.45 -27.11
C GLU A 180 -3.19 -4.59 -25.61
N ASN A 181 -3.18 -5.84 -25.15
CA ASN A 181 -2.80 -6.19 -23.78
C ASN A 181 -1.35 -6.72 -23.75
N PRO A 182 -0.45 -6.12 -22.95
CA PRO A 182 0.98 -6.49 -22.94
C PRO A 182 1.28 -7.85 -22.30
N HIS A 183 0.28 -8.47 -21.67
CA HIS A 183 0.36 -9.86 -21.20
C HIS A 183 0.05 -10.88 -22.30
N ARG A 184 -0.50 -10.45 -23.45
CA ARG A 184 -0.88 -11.31 -24.58
C ARG A 184 -0.03 -11.07 -25.82
N SER A 185 0.33 -9.81 -26.04
CA SER A 185 1.07 -9.36 -27.22
C SER A 185 2.28 -8.56 -26.78
N SER A 186 3.39 -8.68 -27.51
CA SER A 186 4.48 -7.70 -27.43
C SER A 186 4.17 -6.44 -28.24
N HIS A 187 3.16 -6.46 -29.11
CA HIS A 187 2.78 -5.34 -29.97
C HIS A 187 1.67 -4.51 -29.34
N MET A 188 1.80 -3.18 -29.37
CA MET A 188 0.85 -2.22 -28.81
C MET A 188 -0.48 -2.13 -29.57
N GLY A 189 -0.49 -2.49 -30.85
CA GLY A 189 -1.63 -2.26 -31.73
C GLY A 189 -1.81 -0.76 -32.00
N THR A 190 -3.02 -0.24 -31.86
CA THR A 190 -3.28 1.20 -31.98
C THR A 190 -2.86 1.93 -30.70
N VAL A 191 -2.06 2.99 -30.83
CA VAL A 191 -1.61 3.82 -29.71
C VAL A 191 -2.30 5.17 -29.78
N THR A 192 -2.93 5.60 -28.70
CA THR A 192 -3.52 6.94 -28.58
C THR A 192 -2.75 7.74 -27.55
N ILE A 193 -2.36 8.96 -27.93
CA ILE A 193 -1.58 9.88 -27.11
C ILE A 193 -2.36 11.18 -26.94
N ARG A 194 -2.41 11.69 -25.71
CA ARG A 194 -3.01 12.97 -25.37
C ARG A 194 -2.07 13.79 -24.50
N GLY A 195 -1.77 15.02 -24.93
CA GLY A 195 -0.94 15.96 -24.17
C GLY A 195 -1.75 16.83 -23.18
N ASP A 196 -1.05 17.48 -22.25
CA ASP A 196 -1.64 18.35 -21.23
C ASP A 196 -2.50 19.46 -21.83
N GLY A 197 -3.78 19.49 -21.45
CA GLY A 197 -4.75 20.49 -21.92
C GLY A 197 -5.14 20.39 -23.40
N ASP A 198 -4.62 19.42 -24.16
CA ASP A 198 -4.94 19.27 -25.57
C ASP A 198 -6.30 18.57 -25.76
N LYS A 199 -7.11 19.09 -26.68
CA LYS A 199 -8.36 18.46 -27.13
C LYS A 199 -8.10 17.41 -28.22
N ARG A 200 -6.96 17.49 -28.90
CA ARG A 200 -6.60 16.58 -29.99
C ARG A 200 -5.96 15.30 -29.44
N VAL A 201 -6.48 14.16 -29.87
CA VAL A 201 -5.90 12.84 -29.59
C VAL A 201 -5.09 12.44 -30.82
N ILE A 202 -3.80 12.18 -30.64
CA ILE A 202 -2.94 11.63 -31.68
C ILE A 202 -3.12 10.12 -31.69
N THR A 203 -3.37 9.53 -32.85
CA THR A 203 -3.58 8.08 -33.00
C THR A 203 -2.52 7.51 -33.95
N LEU A 204 -1.78 6.52 -33.47
CA LEU A 204 -0.77 5.77 -34.22
C LEU A 204 -1.36 4.40 -34.58
N SER A 205 -1.43 4.09 -35.87
CA SER A 205 -2.02 2.85 -36.39
C SER A 205 -1.15 2.19 -37.48
N GLY A 206 0.16 2.45 -37.45
CA GLY A 206 1.14 1.85 -38.32
C GLY A 206 1.60 0.46 -37.86
N SER A 207 2.70 -0.02 -38.44
CA SER A 207 3.39 -1.22 -37.94
C SER A 207 3.96 -1.00 -36.54
N GLU A 208 4.21 -2.08 -35.79
CA GLU A 208 4.71 -1.97 -34.40
C GLU A 208 6.00 -1.14 -34.30
N ARG A 209 6.94 -1.34 -35.24
CA ARG A 209 8.16 -0.53 -35.34
C ARG A 209 7.86 0.94 -35.53
N ARG A 210 6.95 1.27 -36.45
CA ARG A 210 6.56 2.65 -36.73
C ARG A 210 5.85 3.29 -35.54
N ASN A 211 4.94 2.57 -34.89
CA ASN A 211 4.23 3.08 -33.72
C ASN A 211 5.18 3.29 -32.53
N THR A 212 6.16 2.41 -32.34
CA THR A 212 7.18 2.54 -31.28
C THR A 212 8.07 3.75 -31.54
N ASP A 213 8.55 3.92 -32.77
CA ASP A 213 9.38 5.06 -33.18
C ASP A 213 8.61 6.39 -33.05
N GLU A 214 7.40 6.46 -33.61
CA GLU A 214 6.54 7.66 -33.51
C GLU A 214 6.17 7.97 -32.04
N LEU A 215 5.94 6.97 -31.19
CA LEU A 215 5.73 7.17 -29.75
C LEU A 215 6.94 7.80 -29.08
N PHE A 216 8.15 7.34 -29.40
CA PHE A 216 9.38 7.89 -28.86
C PHE A 216 9.63 9.32 -29.37
N GLU A 217 9.43 9.59 -30.66
CA GLU A 217 9.57 10.94 -31.21
C GLU A 217 8.55 11.91 -30.58
N LEU A 218 7.28 11.50 -30.45
CA LEU A 218 6.26 12.32 -29.81
C LEU A 218 6.57 12.57 -28.32
N THR A 219 7.06 11.57 -27.60
CA THR A 219 7.47 11.76 -26.20
C THR A 219 8.62 12.77 -26.08
N ARG A 220 9.56 12.77 -27.03
CA ARG A 220 10.65 13.74 -27.08
C ARG A 220 10.15 15.15 -27.39
N LEU A 221 9.22 15.28 -28.34
CA LEU A 221 8.67 16.57 -28.77
C LEU A 221 7.77 17.21 -27.71
N ILE A 222 6.90 16.43 -27.07
CA ILE A 222 5.99 16.90 -26.02
C ILE A 222 6.77 17.19 -24.72
N ASP A 223 7.79 16.36 -24.45
CA ASP A 223 8.59 16.37 -23.23
C ASP A 223 7.76 16.44 -21.92
N PRO A 224 6.81 15.53 -21.68
CA PRO A 224 5.97 15.54 -20.47
C PRO A 224 6.73 15.22 -19.16
N ASP A 225 6.51 15.96 -18.09
CA ASP A 225 7.08 15.61 -16.78
C ASP A 225 6.47 14.32 -16.20
N ILE A 226 5.20 14.06 -16.53
CA ILE A 226 4.42 12.89 -16.09
C ILE A 226 3.82 12.15 -17.29
N VAL A 227 3.94 10.83 -17.29
CA VAL A 227 3.26 9.97 -18.26
C VAL A 227 2.33 9.00 -17.54
N LEU A 228 1.05 9.07 -17.89
CA LEU A 228 0.01 8.15 -17.44
C LEU A 228 -0.15 7.07 -18.50
N PHE A 229 0.28 5.85 -18.19
CA PHE A 229 0.36 4.76 -19.17
C PHE A 229 -0.13 3.44 -18.56
N PRO A 230 -1.36 3.00 -18.87
CA PRO A 230 -1.92 1.73 -18.37
C PRO A 230 -1.03 0.53 -18.73
N ASP A 231 -0.77 -0.34 -17.76
CA ASP A 231 0.07 -1.54 -17.89
C ASP A 231 1.52 -1.24 -18.30
N TYR A 232 2.01 -0.01 -18.05
CA TYR A 232 3.37 0.40 -18.38
C TYR A 232 4.42 -0.53 -17.80
N ASP A 233 4.23 -1.05 -16.59
CA ASP A 233 5.26 -1.88 -15.97
C ASP A 233 5.57 -3.10 -16.85
N ARG A 234 4.54 -3.68 -17.49
CA ARG A 234 4.73 -4.74 -18.49
C ARG A 234 5.22 -4.20 -19.85
N TRP A 235 4.62 -3.13 -20.37
CA TRP A 235 5.05 -2.51 -21.64
C TRP A 235 6.52 -2.11 -21.63
N SER A 236 7.05 -1.70 -20.48
CA SER A 236 8.41 -1.22 -20.32
C SER A 236 9.46 -2.26 -20.76
N SER A 237 9.18 -3.55 -20.57
CA SER A 237 10.03 -4.64 -21.07
C SER A 237 9.99 -4.76 -22.59
N HIS A 238 8.80 -4.78 -23.18
CA HIS A 238 8.61 -4.89 -24.63
C HIS A 238 9.19 -3.69 -25.38
N LEU A 239 8.89 -2.47 -24.91
CA LEU A 239 9.39 -1.23 -25.51
C LEU A 239 10.92 -1.11 -25.42
N SER A 240 11.53 -1.60 -24.33
CA SER A 240 13.00 -1.63 -24.24
C SER A 240 13.60 -2.65 -25.21
N ALA A 241 13.01 -3.84 -25.32
CA ALA A 241 13.46 -4.86 -26.26
C ALA A 241 13.32 -4.40 -27.72
N HIS A 242 12.18 -3.79 -28.07
CA HIS A 242 11.95 -3.19 -29.38
C HIS A 242 12.94 -2.06 -29.69
N ALA A 243 13.24 -1.22 -28.70
CA ALA A 243 14.22 -0.15 -28.86
C ALA A 243 15.62 -0.69 -29.18
N GLU A 244 16.05 -1.74 -28.46
CA GLU A 244 17.33 -2.42 -28.71
C GLU A 244 17.34 -3.14 -30.07
N GLU A 245 16.26 -3.87 -30.40
CA GLU A 245 16.15 -4.66 -31.64
C GLU A 245 16.15 -3.77 -32.90
N TRP A 246 15.46 -2.62 -32.84
CA TRP A 246 15.26 -1.75 -34.00
C TRP A 246 16.16 -0.51 -34.00
N ASP A 247 17.13 -0.44 -33.08
CA ASP A 247 18.06 0.67 -32.89
C ASP A 247 17.34 2.03 -32.74
N LEU A 248 16.27 2.03 -31.93
CA LEU A 248 15.48 3.23 -31.64
C LEU A 248 15.93 3.86 -30.32
N SER A 249 15.96 5.19 -30.27
CA SER A 249 16.21 5.90 -29.01
C SER A 249 14.96 5.87 -28.13
N ASN A 250 15.01 5.13 -27.02
CA ASN A 250 13.89 5.07 -26.06
C ASN A 250 13.81 6.36 -25.22
N THR A 251 13.07 7.34 -25.72
CA THR A 251 12.91 8.69 -25.17
C THR A 251 11.91 8.79 -24.01
N LEU A 252 11.30 7.67 -23.61
CA LEU A 252 10.54 7.62 -22.35
C LEU A 252 11.43 8.03 -21.17
N SER A 253 12.73 7.76 -21.25
CA SER A 253 13.76 8.35 -20.40
C SER A 253 14.38 9.58 -21.07
N ARG A 254 14.58 10.67 -20.30
CA ARG A 254 15.25 11.87 -20.80
C ARG A 254 16.75 11.66 -21.07
N THR A 255 17.35 10.64 -20.48
CA THR A 255 18.77 10.27 -20.68
C THR A 255 18.96 9.00 -21.50
N GLY A 256 17.87 8.35 -21.91
CA GLY A 256 17.87 6.98 -22.44
C GLY A 256 18.18 5.90 -21.39
N LYS A 257 18.50 6.26 -20.14
CA LYS A 257 18.80 5.30 -19.07
C LYS A 257 17.54 4.92 -18.30
N PHE A 258 17.47 3.66 -17.90
CA PHE A 258 16.38 3.13 -17.09
C PHE A 258 16.92 2.40 -15.87
N ARG A 259 16.30 2.64 -14.71
CA ARG A 259 16.51 1.85 -13.50
C ARG A 259 15.54 0.68 -13.51
N THR A 260 16.05 -0.53 -13.32
CA THR A 260 15.19 -1.72 -13.28
C THR A 260 14.71 -1.99 -11.86
N ILE A 261 13.42 -2.24 -11.71
CA ILE A 261 12.86 -2.89 -10.53
C ILE A 261 12.49 -4.33 -10.90
N SER A 262 12.93 -5.30 -10.10
CA SER A 262 12.62 -6.70 -10.34
C SER A 262 11.16 -7.00 -9.99
N SER A 263 10.59 -7.98 -10.71
CA SER A 263 9.34 -8.60 -10.29
C SER A 263 9.52 -9.27 -8.93
N ARG A 264 8.44 -9.32 -8.15
CA ARG A 264 8.45 -9.98 -6.85
C ARG A 264 7.05 -10.36 -6.41
N SER A 265 6.90 -11.59 -5.95
CA SER A 265 5.75 -12.03 -5.17
C SER A 265 6.01 -11.83 -3.68
N TYR A 266 5.01 -11.34 -2.95
CA TYR A 266 5.10 -11.06 -1.52
C TYR A 266 3.76 -11.30 -0.83
N PHE A 267 3.81 -11.60 0.47
CA PHE A 267 2.61 -11.79 1.27
C PHE A 267 2.19 -10.47 1.91
N SER A 268 0.90 -10.12 1.80
CA SER A 268 0.32 -8.90 2.34
C SER A 268 -1.13 -9.17 2.75
N TYR A 269 -1.52 -8.79 3.97
CA TYR A 269 -2.89 -8.94 4.49
C TYR A 269 -3.52 -10.33 4.29
N GLY A 270 -2.77 -11.40 4.59
CA GLY A 270 -3.27 -12.77 4.46
C GLY A 270 -3.33 -13.29 3.01
N ARG A 271 -2.81 -12.51 2.04
CA ARG A 271 -2.87 -12.82 0.61
C ARG A 271 -1.49 -12.76 -0.03
N MET A 272 -1.31 -13.57 -1.06
CA MET A 272 -0.16 -13.43 -1.95
C MET A 272 -0.46 -12.34 -2.97
N GLU A 273 0.50 -11.44 -3.16
CA GLU A 273 0.47 -10.32 -4.11
C GLU A 273 1.67 -10.42 -5.05
N HIS A 274 1.53 -9.93 -6.28
CA HIS A 274 2.62 -9.89 -7.26
C HIS A 274 2.81 -8.48 -7.80
N ARG A 275 4.05 -8.01 -7.79
CA ARG A 275 4.47 -6.80 -8.48
C ARG A 275 5.30 -7.20 -9.69
N LEU A 276 4.94 -6.66 -10.86
CA LEU A 276 5.71 -6.84 -12.09
C LEU A 276 7.07 -6.15 -11.99
N GLY A 277 8.02 -6.61 -12.80
CA GLY A 277 9.23 -5.85 -13.04
C GLY A 277 8.90 -4.65 -13.91
N ALA A 278 9.67 -3.57 -13.78
CA ALA A 278 9.49 -2.38 -14.59
C ALA A 278 10.82 -1.70 -14.87
N ARG A 279 10.88 -0.96 -15.98
CA ARG A 279 11.98 -0.03 -16.31
C ARG A 279 11.53 1.38 -15.93
N MET A 280 12.15 1.97 -14.92
CA MET A 280 11.85 3.33 -14.46
C MET A 280 12.75 4.33 -15.20
N PRO A 281 12.20 5.29 -15.96
CA PRO A 281 13.00 6.26 -16.67
C PRO A 281 13.69 7.25 -15.72
N GLU A 282 14.80 7.82 -16.17
CA GLU A 282 15.43 8.94 -15.47
C GLU A 282 14.82 10.26 -15.90
N GLY A 283 14.54 11.11 -14.90
CA GLY A 283 14.10 12.47 -15.12
C GLY A 283 12.66 12.60 -15.56
N ARG A 284 11.87 11.53 -15.63
CA ARG A 284 10.44 11.55 -16.00
C ARG A 284 9.67 10.61 -15.08
N LEU A 285 8.46 10.99 -14.65
CA LEU A 285 7.59 10.10 -13.89
C LEU A 285 6.68 9.32 -14.85
N ILE A 286 6.78 7.98 -14.86
CA ILE A 286 5.81 7.15 -15.59
C ILE A 286 5.03 6.27 -14.60
N ILE A 287 3.72 6.45 -14.60
CA ILE A 287 2.79 5.77 -13.70
C ILE A 287 2.00 4.74 -14.48
N ASP A 288 2.08 3.49 -14.03
CA ASP A 288 1.16 2.45 -14.46
C ASP A 288 -0.22 2.68 -13.84
N THR A 289 -1.12 3.29 -14.60
CA THR A 289 -2.44 3.70 -14.08
C THR A 289 -3.38 2.53 -13.81
N ARG A 290 -3.07 1.33 -14.31
CA ARG A 290 -3.90 0.13 -14.11
C ARG A 290 -3.40 -0.71 -12.95
N GLN A 291 -2.10 -0.91 -12.84
CA GLN A 291 -1.49 -1.80 -11.83
C GLN A 291 -1.11 -1.07 -10.54
N SER A 292 -0.76 0.23 -10.59
CA SER A 292 -0.36 0.99 -9.41
C SER A 292 -1.52 1.16 -8.44
N PHE A 293 -1.46 0.44 -7.31
CA PHE A 293 -2.42 0.63 -6.23
C PHE A 293 -2.35 2.06 -5.66
N MET A 294 -1.13 2.60 -5.50
CA MET A 294 -0.94 3.98 -5.04
C MET A 294 -1.63 4.99 -5.94
N TYR A 295 -1.53 4.84 -7.26
CA TYR A 295 -2.19 5.75 -8.18
C TYR A 295 -3.72 5.66 -8.10
N ARG A 296 -4.28 4.44 -8.06
CA ARG A 296 -5.74 4.26 -8.03
C ARG A 296 -6.39 4.83 -6.78
N GLU A 297 -5.70 4.74 -5.65
CA GLU A 297 -6.19 5.27 -4.37
C GLU A 297 -5.76 6.71 -4.13
N GLY A 298 -4.69 7.14 -4.80
CA GLY A 298 -3.91 8.30 -4.42
C GLY A 298 -3.74 9.37 -5.48
N ASP A 299 -4.11 9.10 -6.72
CA ASP A 299 -3.81 9.94 -7.88
C ASP A 299 -2.33 10.38 -7.97
N VAL A 300 -2.05 11.41 -8.78
CA VAL A 300 -0.70 11.96 -8.95
C VAL A 300 -0.24 12.73 -7.72
N ARG A 301 -1.12 13.52 -7.10
CA ARG A 301 -0.81 14.34 -5.92
C ARG A 301 -0.48 13.47 -4.72
N GLY A 302 -1.23 12.39 -4.51
CA GLY A 302 -0.91 11.42 -3.47
C GLY A 302 0.41 10.69 -3.72
N ILE A 303 0.79 10.40 -4.97
CA ILE A 303 2.12 9.84 -5.28
C ILE A 303 3.23 10.82 -4.88
N PHE A 304 3.11 12.10 -5.21
CA PHE A 304 4.08 13.11 -4.79
C PHE A 304 4.12 13.29 -3.28
N LEU A 305 2.97 13.24 -2.60
CA LEU A 305 2.90 13.24 -1.14
C LEU A 305 3.63 12.04 -0.53
N ALA A 306 3.36 10.82 -1.02
CA ALA A 306 4.07 9.63 -0.56
C ALA A 306 5.59 9.72 -0.82
N SER A 307 5.98 10.24 -1.98
CA SER A 307 7.37 10.45 -2.38
C SER A 307 8.10 11.39 -1.42
N ARG A 308 7.53 12.57 -1.14
CA ARG A 308 8.16 13.57 -0.27
C ARG A 308 8.21 13.16 1.19
N LEU A 309 7.18 12.45 1.67
CA LEU A 309 7.18 11.93 3.04
C LEU A 309 8.26 10.85 3.19
N SER A 310 8.34 9.90 2.25
CA SER A 310 9.26 8.77 2.35
C SER A 310 10.70 9.05 1.89
N GLY A 311 10.95 10.17 1.22
CA GLY A 311 12.25 10.48 0.60
C GLY A 311 12.62 9.54 -0.55
N LEU A 312 11.63 8.90 -1.19
CA LEU A 312 11.82 7.99 -2.32
C LEU A 312 11.32 8.66 -3.61
N SER A 313 11.92 8.34 -4.75
CA SER A 313 11.45 8.88 -6.03
C SER A 313 9.97 8.57 -6.30
N PRO A 314 9.23 9.45 -7.02
CA PRO A 314 7.82 9.21 -7.32
C PRO A 314 7.63 7.95 -8.18
N ASN A 315 8.58 7.65 -9.07
CA ASN A 315 8.62 6.40 -9.85
C ASN A 315 8.65 5.16 -8.97
N LEU A 316 9.40 5.21 -7.86
CA LEU A 316 9.45 4.10 -6.92
C LEU A 316 8.19 4.10 -6.04
N ALA A 317 7.81 5.25 -5.49
CA ALA A 317 6.69 5.39 -4.57
C ALA A 317 5.38 4.84 -5.17
N CYS A 318 5.09 5.11 -6.44
CA CYS A 318 3.88 4.60 -7.10
C CYS A 318 3.85 3.07 -7.28
N ARG A 319 4.99 2.38 -7.14
CA ARG A 319 5.13 0.92 -7.29
C ARG A 319 5.29 0.17 -5.97
N LEU A 320 5.27 0.88 -4.85
CA LEU A 320 5.41 0.30 -3.52
C LEU A 320 4.04 0.02 -2.88
N THR A 321 4.05 -0.88 -1.90
CA THR A 321 2.87 -1.15 -1.07
C THR A 321 2.68 -0.07 -0.01
N PRO A 322 1.45 0.12 0.50
CA PRO A 322 1.22 1.05 1.61
C PRO A 322 2.16 0.80 2.80
N GLY A 323 2.33 -0.47 3.18
CA GLY A 323 3.22 -0.87 4.28
C GLY A 323 4.69 -0.58 4.02
N THR A 324 5.16 -0.67 2.77
CA THR A 324 6.54 -0.30 2.44
C THR A 324 6.72 1.20 2.52
N LEU A 325 5.73 1.99 2.07
CA LEU A 325 5.80 3.46 2.14
C LEU A 325 5.85 3.98 3.57
N ILE A 326 5.01 3.45 4.49
CA ILE A 326 5.09 3.88 5.90
C ILE A 326 6.42 3.45 6.53
N SER A 327 6.91 2.24 6.25
CA SER A 327 8.21 1.78 6.75
C SER A 327 9.34 2.67 6.24
N SER A 328 9.27 3.07 4.96
CA SER A 328 10.22 4.00 4.37
C SER A 328 10.11 5.39 4.99
N TYR A 329 8.91 5.88 5.29
CA TYR A 329 8.71 7.13 6.04
C TYR A 329 9.32 7.06 7.45
N GLU A 330 9.13 5.98 8.20
CA GLU A 330 9.79 5.79 9.50
C GLU A 330 11.32 5.79 9.37
N VAL A 331 11.86 5.11 8.35
CA VAL A 331 13.31 5.13 8.06
C VAL A 331 13.78 6.55 7.76
N TYR A 332 13.03 7.31 6.95
CA TYR A 332 13.35 8.71 6.67
C TYR A 332 13.39 9.53 7.97
N GLU A 333 12.38 9.38 8.84
CA GLU A 333 12.32 10.09 10.13
C GLU A 333 13.47 9.73 11.05
N ALA A 334 13.82 8.44 11.13
CA ALA A 334 14.96 8.01 11.92
C ALA A 334 16.25 8.69 11.43
N LEU A 335 16.51 8.64 10.13
CA LEU A 335 17.72 9.24 9.54
C LEU A 335 17.75 10.76 9.72
N ALA A 336 16.64 11.45 9.51
CA ALA A 336 16.53 12.90 9.67
C ALA A 336 16.76 13.33 11.13
N LYS A 337 16.41 12.48 12.11
CA LYS A 337 16.64 12.69 13.54
C LYS A 337 18.02 12.17 14.02
N GLY A 338 18.85 11.65 13.12
CA GLY A 338 20.14 11.05 13.46
C GLY A 338 20.04 9.72 14.22
N ILE A 339 18.89 9.04 14.13
CA ILE A 339 18.64 7.73 14.72
C ILE A 339 19.08 6.65 13.73
N ALA A 340 19.95 5.76 14.18
CA ALA A 340 20.48 4.65 13.40
C ALA A 340 19.42 3.55 13.24
N VAL A 341 19.22 3.10 12.00
CA VAL A 341 18.26 2.06 11.63
C VAL A 341 18.92 0.69 11.69
N PRO A 342 18.39 -0.28 12.45
CA PRO A 342 19.04 -1.60 12.61
C PRO A 342 19.04 -2.40 11.29
N TYR A 343 20.18 -3.01 10.95
CA TYR A 343 20.31 -3.86 9.74
C TYR A 343 19.62 -5.22 9.90
N ARG A 344 19.71 -5.83 11.07
CA ARG A 344 18.93 -7.00 11.46
C ARG A 344 18.12 -6.67 12.69
N LYS A 345 16.91 -7.21 12.76
CA LYS A 345 16.13 -7.18 13.99
C LYS A 345 16.74 -8.18 14.95
N GLY A 346 17.36 -7.68 16.02
CA GLY A 346 17.96 -8.49 17.10
C GLY A 346 17.09 -8.59 18.35
N ASP A 347 15.94 -7.91 18.36
CA ASP A 347 15.03 -7.87 19.51
C ASP A 347 14.19 -9.15 19.51
N ALA A 348 14.68 -10.18 20.19
CA ALA A 348 13.90 -11.36 20.50
C ALA A 348 12.73 -10.99 21.42
N GLU A 349 11.61 -11.71 21.28
CA GLU A 349 10.52 -11.61 22.25
C GLU A 349 11.05 -11.91 23.66
N ALA A 350 10.61 -11.14 24.65
CA ALA A 350 10.96 -11.43 26.03
C ALA A 350 10.49 -12.84 26.41
N GLU A 351 11.29 -13.55 27.23
CA GLU A 351 10.86 -14.86 27.75
C GLU A 351 9.57 -14.70 28.56
N ARG A 352 8.55 -15.50 28.24
CA ARG A 352 7.23 -15.45 28.88
C ARG A 352 6.81 -16.82 29.37
N LEU A 353 6.15 -16.85 30.53
CA LEU A 353 5.47 -18.06 31.01
C LEU A 353 4.27 -18.38 30.11
N LEU A 354 4.07 -19.66 29.78
CA LEU A 354 2.97 -20.17 28.93
C LEU A 354 1.58 -19.66 29.34
N ASN A 355 1.36 -19.43 30.63
CA ASN A 355 0.08 -18.95 31.16
C ASN A 355 -0.20 -17.47 30.79
N GLY A 356 0.84 -16.65 30.62
CA GLY A 356 0.71 -15.26 30.15
C GLY A 356 0.35 -15.19 28.67
N MET A 357 0.96 -16.05 27.83
CA MET A 357 0.73 -16.07 26.38
C MET A 357 -0.75 -16.28 25.97
N ARG A 358 -1.53 -17.02 26.76
CA ARG A 358 -2.94 -17.35 26.46
C ARG A 358 -3.94 -16.24 26.79
N LEU A 359 -3.59 -15.33 27.70
CA LEU A 359 -4.45 -14.25 28.16
C LEU A 359 -4.25 -12.97 27.33
N ASP A 360 -3.02 -12.74 26.85
CA ASP A 360 -2.64 -11.51 26.15
C ASP A 360 -3.01 -11.49 24.66
N TYR A 361 -3.27 -12.67 24.05
CA TYR A 361 -3.57 -12.81 22.62
C TYR A 361 -5.07 -13.02 22.32
N ARG A 362 -5.96 -12.32 23.01
CA ARG A 362 -7.33 -12.14 22.49
C ARG A 362 -7.26 -10.97 21.51
N GLY A 363 -7.34 -11.25 20.21
CA GLY A 363 -7.38 -10.20 19.18
C GLY A 363 -8.46 -9.15 19.46
N GLY A 364 -8.42 -8.03 18.72
CA GLY A 364 -9.27 -6.86 19.00
C GLY A 364 -10.75 -7.19 19.25
N LEU A 365 -11.37 -6.47 20.19
CA LEU A 365 -12.76 -6.68 20.60
C LEU A 365 -13.67 -6.79 19.37
N THR A 366 -14.36 -7.91 19.26
CA THR A 366 -15.39 -8.11 18.24
C THR A 366 -16.65 -8.59 18.93
N LEU A 367 -17.67 -7.72 18.99
CA LEU A 367 -18.99 -8.09 19.48
C LEU A 367 -19.78 -8.65 18.31
N GLN A 368 -20.00 -9.96 18.28
CA GLN A 368 -20.71 -10.62 17.19
C GLN A 368 -22.17 -10.14 17.11
N PRO A 369 -22.67 -9.79 15.90
CA PRO A 369 -24.06 -9.39 15.78
C PRO A 369 -25.00 -10.60 15.86
N GLN A 370 -26.24 -10.36 16.24
CA GLN A 370 -27.31 -11.33 16.00
C GLN A 370 -27.77 -11.20 14.54
N PRO A 371 -27.88 -12.30 13.77
CA PRO A 371 -28.40 -12.22 12.41
C PRO A 371 -29.82 -11.68 12.43
N GLY A 372 -30.14 -10.78 11.50
CA GLY A 372 -31.45 -10.15 11.46
C GLY A 372 -31.43 -8.84 10.68
N ILE A 373 -32.60 -8.21 10.62
CA ILE A 373 -32.78 -6.87 10.06
C ILE A 373 -33.14 -5.89 11.18
N TYR A 374 -32.51 -4.71 11.16
CA TYR A 374 -32.59 -3.71 12.23
C TYR A 374 -32.85 -2.33 11.64
N GLU A 375 -33.71 -1.53 12.28
CA GLU A 375 -34.04 -0.16 11.87
C GLU A 375 -33.22 0.88 12.64
N ASP A 376 -33.10 2.08 12.07
CA ASP A 376 -32.55 3.26 12.74
C ASP A 376 -31.19 3.00 13.41
N VAL A 377 -30.29 2.36 12.66
CA VAL A 377 -28.95 2.02 13.13
C VAL A 377 -27.97 3.14 12.78
N ILE A 378 -27.13 3.51 13.74
CA ILE A 378 -26.01 4.43 13.59
C ILE A 378 -24.74 3.61 13.54
N GLN A 379 -23.97 3.72 12.46
CA GLN A 379 -22.60 3.24 12.41
C GLN A 379 -21.66 4.40 12.78
N ILE A 380 -20.81 4.18 13.79
CA ILE A 380 -19.71 5.07 14.15
C ILE A 380 -18.42 4.39 13.71
N ASP A 381 -17.65 5.03 12.83
CA ASP A 381 -16.37 4.54 12.28
C ASP A 381 -15.21 5.43 12.74
N PHE A 382 -14.26 4.89 13.50
CA PHE A 382 -13.17 5.66 14.10
C PHE A 382 -12.09 6.00 13.05
N THR A 383 -11.82 7.29 12.88
CA THR A 383 -10.80 7.75 11.93
C THR A 383 -9.41 7.40 12.44
N SER A 384 -8.71 6.52 11.71
CA SER A 384 -7.34 6.11 12.03
C SER A 384 -7.18 5.49 13.42
N PHE A 385 -8.14 4.67 13.86
CA PHE A 385 -8.24 4.18 15.24
C PHE A 385 -6.91 3.71 15.86
N TYR A 386 -6.24 2.74 15.24
CA TYR A 386 -4.99 2.18 15.78
C TYR A 386 -3.83 3.18 15.80
N PRO A 387 -3.51 3.91 14.71
CA PRO A 387 -2.54 5.00 14.80
C PRO A 387 -2.84 6.05 15.87
N SER A 388 -4.11 6.44 16.05
CA SER A 388 -4.50 7.38 17.11
C SER A 388 -4.23 6.82 18.51
N ILE A 389 -4.42 5.52 18.72
CA ILE A 389 -4.05 4.83 19.97
C ILE A 389 -2.52 4.86 20.15
N ILE A 390 -1.74 4.56 19.11
CA ILE A 390 -0.28 4.59 19.17
C ILE A 390 0.22 5.97 19.64
N VAL A 391 -0.30 7.04 19.04
CA VAL A 391 0.09 8.41 19.40
C VAL A 391 -0.41 8.78 20.79
N LYS A 392 -1.68 8.54 21.11
CA LYS A 392 -2.29 8.95 22.37
C LYS A 392 -1.64 8.28 23.59
N TYR A 393 -1.27 7.01 23.48
CA TYR A 393 -0.67 6.24 24.57
C TYR A 393 0.84 6.07 24.43
N ASN A 394 1.47 6.84 23.53
CA ASN A 394 2.93 6.86 23.35
C ASN A 394 3.54 5.46 23.11
N LEU A 395 2.90 4.63 22.27
CA LEU A 395 3.28 3.22 22.13
C LEU A 395 4.42 3.05 21.11
N SER A 396 5.61 2.66 21.58
CA SER A 396 6.81 2.43 20.76
C SER A 396 7.73 1.37 21.44
N PRO A 397 8.63 0.67 20.73
CA PRO A 397 9.45 -0.38 21.34
C PRO A 397 10.25 0.04 22.58
N GLU A 398 10.80 1.26 22.58
CA GLU A 398 11.57 1.83 23.69
C GLU A 398 10.70 2.20 24.90
N THR A 399 9.41 2.51 24.67
CA THR A 399 8.47 2.89 25.74
C THR A 399 7.96 1.70 26.55
N LEU A 400 8.26 0.46 26.10
CA LEU A 400 7.93 -0.75 26.86
C LEU A 400 8.72 -0.82 28.17
N GLU A 401 9.99 -0.41 28.15
CA GLU A 401 10.88 -0.39 29.32
C GLU A 401 10.96 1.01 29.95
N GLU A 402 10.79 2.06 29.14
CA GLU A 402 10.88 3.45 29.59
C GLU A 402 9.64 4.27 29.15
N PRO A 403 8.49 4.12 29.82
CA PRO A 403 7.22 4.73 29.40
C PRO A 403 7.24 6.27 29.32
N ASP A 404 8.12 6.90 30.09
CA ASP A 404 8.27 8.36 30.14
C ASP A 404 9.08 8.93 28.96
N LYS A 405 9.78 8.09 28.18
CA LYS A 405 10.47 8.53 26.96
C LYS A 405 9.46 8.83 25.86
N ASP A 406 9.70 9.88 25.09
CA ASP A 406 8.89 10.13 23.89
C ASP A 406 9.12 9.01 22.86
N GLY A 407 8.07 8.25 22.57
CA GLY A 407 8.11 7.11 21.68
C GLY A 407 8.27 7.51 20.23
N PHE A 408 9.26 6.92 19.55
CA PHE A 408 9.58 7.16 18.16
C PHE A 408 8.36 6.95 17.25
N LEU A 409 7.65 5.82 17.37
CA LEU A 409 6.46 5.56 16.54
C LEU A 409 5.36 6.61 16.75
N ALA A 410 5.13 7.05 17.98
CA ALA A 410 4.15 8.08 18.29
C ALA A 410 4.54 9.43 17.63
N GLN A 411 5.80 9.85 17.77
CA GLN A 411 6.29 11.07 17.12
C GLN A 411 6.21 11.02 15.60
N VAL A 412 6.44 9.85 15.00
CA VAL A 412 6.46 9.66 13.55
C VAL A 412 5.04 9.69 12.98
N LEU A 413 4.07 9.07 13.66
CA LEU A 413 2.70 8.97 13.17
C LEU A 413 1.85 10.22 13.41
N ASP A 414 2.12 11.01 14.44
CA ASP A 414 1.33 12.22 14.77
C ASP A 414 1.24 13.22 13.60
N PRO A 415 2.34 13.59 12.90
CA PRO A 415 2.25 14.47 11.74
C PRO A 415 1.39 13.91 10.60
N ILE A 416 1.45 12.60 10.32
CA ILE A 416 0.62 11.96 9.29
C ILE A 416 -0.85 11.99 9.69
N LEU A 417 -1.16 11.78 10.97
CA LEU A 417 -2.53 11.87 11.47
C LEU A 417 -3.11 13.27 11.31
N ARG A 418 -2.35 14.31 11.70
CA ARG A 418 -2.76 15.70 11.53
C ARG A 418 -2.97 16.05 10.06
N LEU A 419 -2.03 15.65 9.20
CA LEU A 419 -2.14 15.87 7.76
C LEU A 419 -3.36 15.16 7.16
N ARG A 420 -3.66 13.95 7.63
CA ARG A 420 -4.86 13.22 7.19
C ARG A 420 -6.14 13.94 7.63
N LEU A 421 -6.19 14.46 8.86
CA LEU A 421 -7.34 15.25 9.32
C LEU A 421 -7.52 16.49 8.46
N GLU A 422 -6.45 17.23 8.17
CA GLU A 422 -6.50 18.42 7.30
C GLU A 422 -6.98 18.09 5.89
N THR A 423 -6.37 17.09 5.23
CA THR A 423 -6.76 16.67 3.87
C THR A 423 -8.20 16.14 3.82
N LYS A 424 -8.66 15.44 4.86
CA LYS A 424 -10.03 14.93 4.96
C LYS A 424 -11.05 16.06 5.10
N GLU A 425 -10.74 17.11 5.85
CA GLU A 425 -11.57 18.31 5.92
C GLU A 425 -11.58 19.07 4.59
N LYS A 426 -10.41 19.33 3.99
CA LYS A 426 -10.31 20.00 2.68
C LYS A 426 -11.02 19.23 1.57
N LYS A 427 -11.01 17.90 1.60
CA LYS A 427 -11.72 17.01 0.65
C LYS A 427 -13.24 17.25 0.62
N LYS A 428 -13.84 17.72 1.73
CA LYS A 428 -15.28 18.04 1.77
C LYS A 428 -15.63 19.22 0.85
N SER A 429 -14.73 20.19 0.72
CA SER A 429 -14.90 21.37 -0.13
C SER A 429 -14.28 21.21 -1.52
N ASP A 430 -13.16 20.48 -1.63
CA ASP A 430 -12.43 20.29 -2.88
C ASP A 430 -12.10 18.79 -3.09
N PRO A 431 -12.80 18.09 -4.01
CA PRO A 431 -12.53 16.70 -4.34
C PRO A 431 -11.08 16.43 -4.78
N GLY A 432 -10.31 17.45 -5.19
CA GLY A 432 -8.90 17.35 -5.57
C GLY A 432 -7.97 16.89 -4.44
N TYR A 433 -8.44 16.83 -3.18
CA TYR A 433 -7.68 16.25 -2.05
C TYR A 433 -7.95 14.75 -1.84
N ALA A 434 -8.83 14.13 -2.63
CA ALA A 434 -9.21 12.73 -2.46
C ALA A 434 -8.01 11.77 -2.54
N GLY A 435 -7.09 11.99 -3.48
CA GLY A 435 -5.89 11.15 -3.59
C GLY A 435 -4.92 11.31 -2.42
N MET A 436 -4.69 12.54 -1.93
CA MET A 436 -3.83 12.75 -0.77
C MET A 436 -4.40 12.11 0.50
N ASP A 437 -5.69 12.31 0.80
CA ASP A 437 -6.35 11.61 1.91
C ASP A 437 -6.31 10.09 1.72
N GLY A 438 -6.50 9.60 0.49
CA GLY A 438 -6.41 8.19 0.13
C GLY A 438 -5.05 7.58 0.49
N ILE A 439 -3.95 8.21 0.07
CA ILE A 439 -2.59 7.74 0.39
C ILE A 439 -2.33 7.76 1.89
N LEU A 440 -2.66 8.86 2.58
CA LEU A 440 -2.44 8.97 4.02
C LEU A 440 -3.24 7.92 4.79
N LYS A 441 -4.50 7.68 4.38
CA LYS A 441 -5.32 6.59 4.90
C LYS A 441 -4.62 5.25 4.74
N TRP A 442 -4.15 4.93 3.54
CA TRP A 442 -3.54 3.63 3.27
C TRP A 442 -2.21 3.44 4.01
N MET A 443 -1.38 4.48 4.11
CA MET A 443 -0.17 4.46 4.94
C MET A 443 -0.53 4.16 6.40
N LEU A 444 -1.52 4.87 6.97
CA LEU A 444 -1.94 4.71 8.37
C LEU A 444 -2.63 3.38 8.67
N VAL A 445 -3.40 2.82 7.73
CA VAL A 445 -4.04 1.50 7.88
C VAL A 445 -3.01 0.38 8.09
N THR A 446 -1.77 0.58 7.65
CA THR A 446 -0.73 -0.45 7.72
C THR A 446 0.08 -0.42 9.01
N CYS A 447 0.08 0.69 9.76
CA CYS A 447 0.92 0.88 10.95
C CYS A 447 0.67 -0.20 12.01
N PHE A 448 -0.60 -0.58 12.22
CA PHE A 448 -0.96 -1.61 13.19
C PHE A 448 -0.36 -2.97 12.82
N GLY A 449 -0.62 -3.45 11.61
CA GLY A 449 -0.10 -4.75 11.15
C GLY A 449 1.43 -4.77 11.05
N TYR A 450 2.05 -3.62 10.80
CA TYR A 450 3.50 -3.46 10.76
C TYR A 450 4.18 -3.73 12.10
N THR A 451 3.63 -3.26 13.23
CA THR A 451 4.24 -3.50 14.55
C THR A 451 4.39 -4.98 14.90
N GLY A 452 3.47 -5.84 14.44
CA GLY A 452 3.55 -7.29 14.58
C GLY A 452 4.34 -8.01 13.47
N TYR A 453 4.88 -7.29 12.48
CA TYR A 453 5.61 -7.90 11.38
C TYR A 453 7.06 -8.19 11.75
N LYS A 454 7.50 -9.44 11.53
CA LYS A 454 8.83 -9.90 11.94
C LYS A 454 10.01 -9.08 11.39
N ASN A 455 9.88 -8.45 10.22
CA ASN A 455 10.95 -7.66 9.61
C ASN A 455 10.72 -6.14 9.70
N ALA A 456 9.74 -5.68 10.48
CA ALA A 456 9.56 -4.27 10.77
C ALA A 456 10.78 -3.73 11.54
N ARG A 457 11.36 -2.61 11.08
CA ARG A 457 12.59 -2.04 11.68
C ARG A 457 12.36 -1.52 13.08
N PHE A 458 11.19 -0.92 13.29
CA PHE A 458 10.76 -0.32 14.55
C PHE A 458 9.50 -1.02 15.10
N GLY A 459 9.18 -2.21 14.58
CA GLY A 459 8.05 -3.01 15.05
C GLY A 459 8.48 -4.03 16.08
N ARG A 460 7.66 -4.22 17.12
CA ARG A 460 7.87 -5.19 18.19
C ARG A 460 6.51 -5.80 18.58
N ILE A 461 6.44 -7.12 18.78
CA ILE A 461 5.15 -7.82 18.96
C ILE A 461 4.48 -7.36 20.25
N GLU A 462 5.26 -7.04 21.28
CA GLU A 462 4.75 -6.56 22.55
C GLU A 462 4.05 -5.19 22.40
N VAL A 463 4.53 -4.33 21.49
CA VAL A 463 3.84 -3.08 21.14
C VAL A 463 2.51 -3.38 20.43
N HIS A 464 2.50 -4.35 19.51
CA HIS A 464 1.28 -4.77 18.82
C HIS A 464 0.19 -5.28 19.77
N GLU A 465 0.59 -6.05 20.79
CA GLU A 465 -0.29 -6.53 21.85
C GLU A 465 -0.83 -5.37 22.70
N GLN A 466 0.03 -4.44 23.13
CA GLN A 466 -0.40 -3.25 23.89
C GLN A 466 -1.40 -2.40 23.11
N ILE A 467 -1.16 -2.19 21.81
CA ILE A 467 -2.12 -1.50 20.93
C ILE A 467 -3.48 -2.21 20.93
N THR A 468 -3.48 -3.54 20.80
CA THR A 468 -4.70 -4.36 20.74
C THR A 468 -5.46 -4.35 22.08
N LEU A 469 -4.72 -4.39 23.19
CA LEU A 469 -5.27 -4.29 24.54
C LEU A 469 -5.95 -2.94 24.75
N GLN A 470 -5.28 -1.84 24.42
CA GLN A 470 -5.85 -0.49 24.53
C GLN A 470 -7.05 -0.30 23.61
N ALA A 471 -6.99 -0.78 22.37
CA ALA A 471 -8.13 -0.77 21.44
C ALA A 471 -9.34 -1.51 22.04
N THR A 472 -9.11 -2.69 22.62
CA THR A 472 -10.15 -3.50 23.26
C THR A 472 -10.78 -2.78 24.45
N HIS A 473 -9.95 -2.19 25.32
CA HIS A 473 -10.42 -1.41 26.48
C HIS A 473 -11.30 -0.23 26.03
N LEU A 474 -10.82 0.58 25.08
CA LEU A 474 -11.57 1.72 24.56
C LEU A 474 -12.92 1.32 23.95
N LEU A 475 -12.96 0.23 23.19
CA LEU A 475 -14.22 -0.26 22.61
C LEU A 475 -15.18 -0.75 23.71
N GLN A 476 -14.69 -1.41 24.75
CA GLN A 476 -15.52 -1.80 25.90
C GLN A 476 -16.09 -0.58 26.62
N GLU A 477 -15.31 0.48 26.82
CA GLU A 477 -15.77 1.73 27.41
C GLU A 477 -16.84 2.41 26.54
N CYS A 478 -16.68 2.40 25.21
CA CYS A 478 -17.70 2.89 24.28
C CYS A 478 -19.00 2.07 24.36
N VAL A 479 -18.92 0.74 24.44
CA VAL A 479 -20.09 -0.13 24.61
C VAL A 479 -20.82 0.16 25.93
N ALA A 480 -20.07 0.34 27.03
CA ALA A 480 -20.63 0.72 28.32
C ALA A 480 -21.28 2.11 28.29
N LEU A 481 -20.67 3.08 27.59
CA LEU A 481 -21.22 4.42 27.38
C LEU A 481 -22.54 4.37 26.63
N VAL A 482 -22.62 3.64 25.51
CA VAL A 482 -23.87 3.47 24.75
C VAL A 482 -24.98 2.92 25.63
N SER A 483 -24.66 1.91 26.46
CA SER A 483 -25.63 1.32 27.39
C SER A 483 -26.13 2.32 28.44
N ARG A 484 -25.25 3.19 28.98
CA ARG A 484 -25.62 4.27 29.92
C ARG A 484 -26.50 5.35 29.28
N MET A 485 -26.43 5.51 27.96
CA MET A 485 -27.27 6.42 27.19
C MET A 485 -28.57 5.74 26.71
N ASN A 486 -28.93 4.60 27.29
CA ASN A 486 -30.09 3.78 26.93
C ASN A 486 -30.08 3.26 25.48
N GLY A 487 -28.92 3.28 24.83
CA GLY A 487 -28.72 2.68 23.52
C GLY A 487 -28.34 1.22 23.59
N ARG A 488 -28.41 0.55 22.44
CA ARG A 488 -28.00 -0.84 22.25
C ARG A 488 -26.90 -0.92 21.20
N VAL A 489 -25.79 -1.57 21.53
CA VAL A 489 -24.77 -1.94 20.53
C VAL A 489 -25.18 -3.24 19.87
N LEU A 490 -25.46 -3.18 18.55
CA LEU A 490 -25.82 -4.34 17.74
C LEU A 490 -24.59 -5.12 17.27
N HIS A 491 -23.50 -4.40 17.00
CA HIS A 491 -22.26 -4.96 16.49
C HIS A 491 -21.09 -4.05 16.84
N ALA A 492 -19.93 -4.63 17.14
CA ALA A 492 -18.65 -3.94 17.23
C ALA A 492 -17.61 -4.76 16.49
N ILE A 493 -16.88 -4.14 15.57
CA ILE A 493 -15.84 -4.83 14.79
C ILE A 493 -14.70 -3.87 14.49
N ILE A 494 -13.50 -4.26 14.91
CA ILE A 494 -12.22 -3.59 14.63
C ILE A 494 -12.22 -2.14 15.13
N ASP A 495 -12.69 -1.21 14.31
CA ASP A 495 -12.65 0.23 14.48
C ASP A 495 -14.04 0.88 14.28
N CYS A 496 -15.12 0.09 14.33
CA CYS A 496 -16.48 0.64 14.23
C CYS A 496 -17.50 -0.02 15.17
N LEU A 497 -18.55 0.75 15.46
CA LEU A 497 -19.70 0.38 16.30
C LEU A 497 -21.01 0.58 15.54
N PHE A 498 -21.95 -0.35 15.71
CA PHE A 498 -23.33 -0.23 15.22
C PHE A 498 -24.25 -0.10 16.42
N ILE A 499 -24.95 1.02 16.50
CA ILE A 499 -25.70 1.47 17.67
C ILE A 499 -27.14 1.74 17.28
N GLN A 500 -28.08 1.38 18.15
CA GLN A 500 -29.51 1.66 18.00
C GLN A 500 -30.02 2.38 19.26
N GLY A 501 -31.00 3.27 19.12
CA GLY A 501 -31.68 3.91 20.25
C GLY A 501 -30.97 5.14 20.84
N CYS A 502 -29.95 5.67 20.18
CA CYS A 502 -29.28 6.93 20.57
C CYS A 502 -29.54 8.04 19.54
N ASN A 503 -29.45 9.31 19.98
CA ASN A 503 -29.29 10.44 19.06
C ASN A 503 -27.85 10.45 18.51
N THR A 504 -27.70 10.55 17.17
CA THR A 504 -26.41 10.49 16.47
C THR A 504 -25.39 11.51 16.95
N ASP A 505 -25.78 12.79 17.07
CA ASP A 505 -24.84 13.86 17.41
C ASP A 505 -24.41 13.77 18.88
N GLU A 506 -25.33 13.41 19.77
CA GLU A 506 -25.06 13.25 21.19
C GLU A 506 -24.10 12.09 21.45
N ILE A 507 -24.35 10.92 20.85
CA ILE A 507 -23.49 9.75 21.05
C ILE A 507 -22.10 9.95 20.44
N GLN A 508 -22.00 10.59 19.26
CA GLN A 508 -20.72 10.88 18.63
C GLN A 508 -19.90 11.84 19.50
N LYS A 509 -20.49 12.92 20.01
CA LYS A 509 -19.82 13.87 20.92
C LYS A 509 -19.42 13.20 22.23
N ALA A 510 -20.27 12.35 22.80
CA ALA A 510 -19.98 11.64 24.04
C ALA A 510 -18.81 10.65 23.87
N ILE A 511 -18.77 9.90 22.77
CA ILE A 511 -17.67 9.00 22.45
C ILE A 511 -16.38 9.79 22.21
N TYR A 512 -16.43 10.88 21.44
CA TYR A 512 -15.25 11.73 21.24
C TYR A 512 -14.71 12.28 22.58
N LYS A 513 -15.58 12.73 23.48
CA LYS A 513 -15.17 13.18 24.82
C LYS A 513 -14.55 12.06 25.67
N LEU A 514 -15.04 10.83 25.52
CA LEU A 514 -14.54 9.66 26.24
C LEU A 514 -13.14 9.25 25.77
N ILE A 515 -12.95 9.09 24.45
CA ILE A 515 -11.73 8.46 23.92
C ILE A 515 -10.79 9.42 23.19
N GLY A 516 -11.24 10.63 22.81
CA GLY A 516 -10.44 11.63 22.11
C GLY A 516 -10.12 11.30 20.64
N ILE A 517 -10.81 10.34 20.04
CA ILE A 517 -10.58 9.89 18.66
C ILE A 517 -11.74 10.35 17.78
N HIS A 518 -11.42 11.01 16.67
CA HIS A 518 -12.42 11.48 15.72
C HIS A 518 -13.12 10.30 15.03
N SER A 519 -14.41 10.44 14.75
CA SER A 519 -15.19 9.40 14.09
C SER A 519 -16.10 9.97 13.00
N GLU A 520 -16.44 9.14 12.02
CA GLU A 520 -17.49 9.39 11.06
C GLU A 520 -18.75 8.64 11.45
N THR A 521 -19.89 9.18 11.05
CA THR A 521 -21.21 8.61 11.33
C THR A 521 -21.95 8.33 10.04
N GLU A 522 -22.49 7.14 9.93
CA GLU A 522 -23.48 6.79 8.92
C GLU A 522 -24.77 6.34 9.61
N THR A 523 -25.92 6.78 9.10
CA THR A 523 -27.23 6.40 9.63
C THR A 523 -27.99 5.57 8.62
N TYR A 524 -28.61 4.49 9.08
CA TYR A 524 -29.37 3.54 8.27
C TYR A 524 -30.85 3.68 8.54
N ASP A 525 -31.67 3.55 7.51
CA ASP A 525 -33.10 3.24 7.70
C ASP A 525 -33.22 1.79 8.15
N TRP A 526 -32.50 0.88 7.48
CA TRP A 526 -32.38 -0.51 7.86
C TRP A 526 -31.03 -1.11 7.49
N ILE A 527 -30.59 -2.11 8.26
CA ILE A 527 -29.38 -2.90 8.02
C ILE A 527 -29.64 -4.38 8.33
N VAL A 528 -29.06 -5.25 7.51
CA VAL A 528 -29.16 -6.71 7.60
C VAL A 528 -27.80 -7.29 7.96
N PHE A 529 -27.71 -7.99 9.09
CA PHE A 529 -26.55 -8.82 9.44
C PHE A 529 -26.82 -10.27 9.02
N LEU A 530 -26.01 -10.81 8.10
CA LEU A 530 -26.22 -12.14 7.55
C LEU A 530 -25.74 -13.24 8.50
N PRO A 531 -26.36 -14.43 8.49
CA PRO A 531 -25.92 -15.55 9.32
C PRO A 531 -24.65 -16.20 8.77
N GLN A 532 -23.86 -16.78 9.68
CA GLN A 532 -22.80 -17.74 9.40
C GLN A 532 -23.37 -19.17 9.42
N LYS A 533 -22.53 -20.15 9.02
CA LYS A 533 -22.92 -21.57 9.01
C LYS A 533 -23.35 -22.12 10.38
N ASN A 534 -22.82 -21.55 11.46
CA ASN A 534 -23.17 -21.93 12.83
C ASN A 534 -24.39 -21.17 13.38
N GLY A 535 -25.10 -20.40 12.55
CA GLY A 535 -26.28 -19.62 12.95
C GLY A 535 -25.99 -18.27 13.60
N THR A 536 -24.74 -17.98 13.97
CA THR A 536 -24.35 -16.67 14.53
C THR A 536 -24.23 -15.59 13.44
N GLY A 537 -24.30 -14.31 13.80
CA GLY A 537 -24.20 -13.22 12.82
C GLY A 537 -22.81 -13.08 12.24
N SER A 538 -22.73 -12.71 10.97
CA SER A 538 -21.48 -12.48 10.28
C SER A 538 -20.86 -11.16 10.70
N TYR A 539 -19.60 -11.22 11.10
CA TYR A 539 -18.77 -10.06 11.40
C TYR A 539 -18.61 -9.11 10.18
N ALA A 540 -18.53 -9.65 8.96
CA ALA A 540 -18.13 -8.88 7.78
C ALA A 540 -19.14 -8.90 6.63
N ASN A 541 -20.24 -9.64 6.76
CA ASN A 541 -21.27 -9.74 5.73
C ASN A 541 -22.54 -9.05 6.20
N TYR A 542 -22.79 -7.86 5.68
CA TYR A 542 -23.98 -7.07 5.97
C TYR A 542 -24.30 -6.16 4.80
N PHE A 543 -25.56 -5.74 4.71
CA PHE A 543 -25.98 -4.73 3.75
C PHE A 543 -27.13 -3.92 4.33
N GLY A 544 -27.30 -2.68 3.90
CA GLY A 544 -28.32 -1.80 4.45
C GLY A 544 -28.54 -0.56 3.60
N ARG A 545 -29.70 0.06 3.76
CA ARG A 545 -30.03 1.36 3.19
C ARG A 545 -29.65 2.46 4.18
N LEU A 546 -28.79 3.36 3.73
CA LEU A 546 -28.49 4.59 4.44
C LEU A 546 -29.68 5.54 4.34
N LYS A 547 -29.86 6.43 5.33
CA LYS A 547 -30.88 7.50 5.29
C LYS A 547 -30.74 8.42 4.08
N SER A 548 -29.57 8.45 3.44
CA SER A 548 -29.32 9.12 2.15
C SER A 548 -29.96 8.42 0.94
N GLY A 549 -30.50 7.21 1.10
CA GLY A 549 -31.02 6.36 0.03
C GLY A 549 -30.00 5.40 -0.59
N ALA A 550 -28.71 5.56 -0.31
CA ALA A 550 -27.67 4.69 -0.86
C ALA A 550 -27.64 3.33 -0.15
N ILE A 551 -27.42 2.25 -0.91
CA ILE A 551 -27.19 0.91 -0.35
C ILE A 551 -25.71 0.72 -0.04
N LYS A 552 -25.39 0.44 1.23
CA LYS A 552 -24.06 0.01 1.65
C LYS A 552 -24.01 -1.52 1.71
N ILE A 553 -22.96 -2.09 1.11
CA ILE A 553 -22.80 -3.54 0.95
C ILE A 553 -21.41 -3.96 1.44
N ARG A 554 -21.35 -4.94 2.34
CA ARG A 554 -20.12 -5.62 2.76
C ARG A 554 -20.28 -7.12 2.65
N GLY A 555 -19.30 -7.76 2.03
CA GLY A 555 -19.20 -9.22 2.03
C GLY A 555 -20.21 -9.99 1.17
N LEU A 556 -21.18 -9.36 0.51
CA LEU A 556 -22.14 -10.01 -0.39
C LEU A 556 -21.53 -10.37 -1.76
N ALA A 557 -22.15 -11.30 -2.48
CA ALA A 557 -21.76 -11.70 -3.83
C ALA A 557 -21.55 -10.49 -4.77
N ALA A 558 -22.41 -9.48 -4.70
CA ALA A 558 -22.39 -8.24 -5.48
C ALA A 558 -21.12 -7.40 -5.31
N ARG A 559 -20.34 -7.64 -4.25
CA ARG A 559 -19.05 -6.95 -3.99
C ARG A 559 -17.86 -7.90 -3.91
N ARG A 560 -18.07 -9.22 -3.86
CA ARG A 560 -16.98 -10.21 -3.91
C ARG A 560 -16.34 -10.24 -5.30
N ARG A 561 -15.00 -10.20 -5.35
CA ARG A 561 -14.24 -10.12 -6.60
C ARG A 561 -14.41 -11.33 -7.52
N ASN A 562 -14.59 -12.51 -6.93
CA ASN A 562 -14.72 -13.78 -7.62
C ASN A 562 -16.17 -14.12 -8.01
N THR A 563 -17.11 -13.18 -7.84
CA THR A 563 -18.49 -13.36 -8.31
C THR A 563 -18.60 -12.98 -9.78
N PRO A 564 -19.13 -13.88 -10.63
CA PRO A 564 -19.41 -13.59 -12.04
C PRO A 564 -20.28 -12.33 -12.25
N PRO A 565 -20.03 -11.54 -13.31
CA PRO A 565 -20.84 -10.37 -13.65
C PRO A 565 -22.36 -10.65 -13.70
N TYR A 566 -22.78 -11.78 -14.27
CA TYR A 566 -24.19 -12.16 -14.38
C TYR A 566 -24.87 -12.24 -13.00
N ILE A 567 -24.20 -12.87 -12.03
CA ILE A 567 -24.72 -13.08 -10.67
C ILE A 567 -24.67 -11.77 -9.86
N ARG A 568 -23.64 -10.94 -10.08
CA ARG A 568 -23.55 -9.60 -9.50
C ARG A 568 -24.73 -8.75 -9.94
N LYS A 569 -25.05 -8.75 -11.24
CA LYS A 569 -26.16 -7.99 -11.81
C LYS A 569 -27.50 -8.38 -11.19
N MET A 570 -27.78 -9.68 -11.05
CA MET A 570 -28.98 -10.17 -10.36
C MET A 570 -29.10 -9.58 -8.95
N GLN A 571 -28.03 -9.70 -8.14
CA GLN A 571 -28.07 -9.25 -6.76
C GLN A 571 -28.14 -7.71 -6.66
N ASP A 572 -27.47 -6.98 -7.56
CA ASP A 572 -27.55 -5.51 -7.64
C ASP A 572 -28.98 -5.03 -8.01
N GLU A 573 -29.67 -5.71 -8.93
CA GLU A 573 -31.07 -5.40 -9.26
C GLU A 573 -32.01 -5.64 -8.08
N MET A 574 -31.86 -6.76 -7.36
CA MET A 574 -32.63 -7.02 -6.14
C MET A 574 -32.39 -5.95 -5.07
N LEU A 575 -31.12 -5.57 -4.84
CA LEU A 575 -30.77 -4.52 -3.88
C LEU A 575 -31.33 -3.16 -4.29
N THR A 576 -31.40 -2.87 -5.59
CA THR A 576 -32.03 -1.65 -6.12
C THR A 576 -33.53 -1.62 -5.83
N VAL A 577 -34.22 -2.76 -5.92
CA VAL A 577 -35.64 -2.87 -5.51
C VAL A 577 -35.78 -2.65 -4.01
N MET A 578 -34.96 -3.32 -3.19
CA MET A 578 -34.98 -3.15 -1.74
C MET A 578 -34.71 -1.71 -1.31
N ALA A 579 -33.85 -0.98 -2.02
CA ALA A 579 -33.52 0.42 -1.73
C ALA A 579 -34.72 1.38 -1.84
N LYS A 580 -35.80 1.00 -2.53
CA LYS A 580 -37.01 1.79 -2.65
C LYS A 580 -37.76 1.92 -1.32
N GLU A 581 -37.57 0.98 -0.40
CA GLU A 581 -38.30 0.92 0.85
C GLU A 581 -37.45 1.36 2.04
N THR A 582 -38.04 2.17 2.93
CA THR A 582 -37.40 2.67 4.14
C THR A 582 -37.85 1.91 5.39
N ASP A 583 -39.04 1.32 5.36
CA ASP A 583 -39.69 0.66 6.50
C ASP A 583 -39.58 -0.87 6.36
N ILE A 584 -39.05 -1.55 7.39
CA ILE A 584 -38.93 -3.01 7.39
C ILE A 584 -40.30 -3.68 7.27
N ALA A 585 -41.36 -3.10 7.84
CA ALA A 585 -42.70 -3.69 7.79
C ALA A 585 -43.20 -3.84 6.34
N ARG A 586 -42.79 -2.92 5.46
CA ARG A 586 -43.15 -2.93 4.04
C ARG A 586 -42.23 -3.79 3.18
N MET A 587 -41.09 -4.25 3.70
CA MET A 587 -40.16 -5.12 2.96
C MET A 587 -40.84 -6.35 2.38
N LYS A 588 -41.78 -6.96 3.13
CA LYS A 588 -42.55 -8.14 2.66
C LYS A 588 -43.21 -7.92 1.30
N SER A 589 -43.69 -6.71 1.02
CA SER A 589 -44.36 -6.38 -0.24
C SER A 589 -43.44 -6.52 -1.47
N LEU A 590 -42.13 -6.37 -1.27
CA LEU A 590 -41.13 -6.47 -2.34
C LEU A 590 -40.80 -7.92 -2.71
N PHE A 591 -41.23 -8.91 -1.91
CA PHE A 591 -40.83 -10.31 -2.09
C PHE A 591 -41.20 -10.86 -3.47
N SER A 592 -42.38 -10.52 -3.99
CA SER A 592 -42.84 -10.99 -5.30
C SER A 592 -41.96 -10.46 -6.44
N GLU A 593 -41.61 -9.17 -6.42
CA GLU A 593 -40.73 -8.54 -7.42
C GLU A 593 -39.30 -9.13 -7.33
N ILE A 594 -38.76 -9.25 -6.12
CA ILE A 594 -37.41 -9.80 -5.87
C ILE A 594 -37.31 -11.28 -6.26
N ARG A 595 -38.34 -12.07 -5.95
CA ARG A 595 -38.43 -13.48 -6.37
C ARG A 595 -38.54 -13.60 -7.88
N TRP A 596 -39.28 -12.71 -8.54
CA TRP A 596 -39.37 -12.69 -9.99
C TRP A 596 -38.00 -12.42 -10.63
N ILE A 597 -37.23 -11.43 -10.13
CA ILE A 597 -35.85 -11.17 -10.60
C ILE A 597 -35.00 -12.45 -10.48
N TYR A 598 -35.04 -13.12 -9.33
CA TYR A 598 -34.32 -14.39 -9.15
C TYR A 598 -34.70 -15.44 -10.19
N GLN A 599 -36.00 -15.63 -10.43
CA GLN A 599 -36.50 -16.61 -11.41
C GLN A 599 -36.04 -16.26 -12.82
N GLN A 600 -36.13 -15.00 -13.24
CA GLN A 600 -35.67 -14.55 -14.55
C GLN A 600 -34.18 -14.84 -14.78
N TYR A 601 -33.32 -14.52 -13.79
CA TYR A 601 -31.88 -14.81 -13.90
C TYR A 601 -31.58 -16.31 -13.83
N ARG A 602 -32.32 -17.08 -13.02
CA ARG A 602 -32.12 -18.52 -12.91
C ARG A 602 -32.50 -19.26 -14.20
N GLU A 603 -33.59 -18.84 -14.85
CA GLU A 603 -34.04 -19.39 -16.14
C GLU A 603 -33.14 -18.93 -17.29
N GLY A 604 -32.71 -17.66 -17.26
CA GLY A 604 -31.88 -17.05 -18.30
C GLY A 604 -30.39 -17.43 -18.26
N ILE A 605 -29.89 -18.04 -17.18
CA ILE A 605 -28.45 -18.31 -17.05
C ILE A 605 -27.91 -19.26 -18.14
N GLY A 606 -28.76 -20.13 -18.68
CA GLY A 606 -28.39 -21.05 -19.76
C GLY A 606 -28.09 -20.36 -21.09
N SER A 607 -28.61 -19.15 -21.30
CA SER A 607 -28.36 -18.30 -22.47
C SER A 607 -27.44 -17.12 -22.18
N ALA A 608 -26.85 -17.05 -20.99
CA ALA A 608 -25.91 -15.99 -20.63
C ALA A 608 -24.64 -16.03 -21.49
N ALA A 609 -24.11 -14.84 -21.84
CA ALA A 609 -22.83 -14.75 -22.52
C ALA A 609 -21.71 -15.30 -21.62
N LEU A 610 -20.76 -16.03 -22.20
CA LEU A 610 -19.63 -16.59 -21.46
C LEU A 610 -18.82 -15.50 -20.72
N SER A 611 -18.71 -14.30 -21.31
CA SER A 611 -18.09 -13.13 -20.68
C SER A 611 -18.73 -12.76 -19.34
N ASP A 612 -20.05 -12.97 -19.18
CA ASP A 612 -20.77 -12.65 -17.95
C ASP A 612 -20.62 -13.74 -16.88
N LEU A 613 -20.02 -14.88 -17.24
CA LEU A 613 -19.73 -16.01 -16.36
C LEU A 613 -18.25 -16.06 -15.91
N VAL A 614 -17.45 -15.07 -16.30
CA VAL A 614 -16.02 -15.02 -15.94
C VAL A 614 -15.83 -14.86 -14.44
N ILE A 615 -14.95 -15.70 -13.88
CA ILE A 615 -14.49 -15.63 -12.49
C ILE A 615 -13.04 -15.14 -12.50
N THR A 616 -12.77 -14.10 -11.73
CA THR A 616 -11.39 -13.66 -11.46
C THR A 616 -10.93 -14.14 -10.09
N ARG A 617 -9.80 -14.84 -10.04
CA ARG A 617 -9.20 -15.36 -8.81
C ARG A 617 -7.73 -14.98 -8.73
N ARG A 618 -7.29 -14.55 -7.54
CA ARG A 618 -5.87 -14.42 -7.23
C ARG A 618 -5.25 -15.80 -6.99
N ILE A 619 -4.22 -16.13 -7.74
CA ILE A 619 -3.45 -17.37 -7.58
C ILE A 619 -2.44 -17.17 -6.46
N GLY A 620 -2.50 -18.00 -5.42
CA GLY A 620 -1.71 -17.80 -4.20
C GLY A 620 -0.42 -18.62 -4.13
N ARG A 621 -0.25 -19.60 -5.01
CA ARG A 621 0.84 -20.57 -5.02
C ARG A 621 1.16 -20.98 -6.45
N GLU A 622 2.41 -21.39 -6.70
CA GLU A 622 2.84 -21.94 -7.99
C GLU A 622 2.18 -23.30 -8.25
N ARG A 623 2.03 -24.10 -7.19
CA ARG A 623 1.38 -25.40 -7.24
C ARG A 623 0.54 -25.63 -5.97
N TYR A 624 -0.65 -26.17 -6.17
CA TYR A 624 -1.56 -26.63 -5.12
C TYR A 624 -1.44 -28.15 -5.00
N GLN A 625 -1.24 -28.64 -3.77
CA GLN A 625 -1.08 -30.08 -3.51
C GLN A 625 -2.36 -30.88 -3.80
N LYS A 626 -3.53 -30.26 -3.64
CA LYS A 626 -4.83 -30.89 -3.93
C LYS A 626 -5.30 -30.48 -5.32
N GLN A 627 -5.84 -31.45 -6.07
CA GLN A 627 -6.56 -31.17 -7.30
C GLN A 627 -7.73 -30.22 -6.99
N CYS A 628 -7.68 -29.02 -7.55
CA CYS A 628 -8.68 -27.99 -7.35
C CYS A 628 -8.71 -27.05 -8.56
N ILE A 629 -9.76 -26.24 -8.66
CA ILE A 629 -9.93 -25.25 -9.74
C ILE A 629 -8.72 -24.33 -9.86
N ALA A 630 -8.09 -23.93 -8.74
CA ALA A 630 -6.91 -23.07 -8.79
C ALA A 630 -5.72 -23.73 -9.51
N GLN A 631 -5.51 -25.04 -9.31
CA GLN A 631 -4.47 -25.77 -10.03
C GLN A 631 -4.82 -25.89 -11.53
N ALA A 632 -6.08 -26.22 -11.85
CA ALA A 632 -6.53 -26.32 -13.23
C ALA A 632 -6.35 -25.02 -14.02
N VAL A 633 -6.54 -23.87 -13.38
CA VAL A 633 -6.30 -22.55 -13.99
C VAL A 633 -4.82 -22.36 -14.35
N ILE A 634 -3.91 -22.74 -13.45
CA ILE A 634 -2.47 -22.66 -13.71
C ILE A 634 -2.08 -23.56 -14.88
N ASP A 635 -2.49 -24.83 -14.84
CA ASP A 635 -2.17 -25.81 -15.88
C ASP A 635 -2.73 -25.37 -17.25
N MET A 636 -3.96 -24.83 -17.27
CA MET A 636 -4.59 -24.35 -18.49
C MET A 636 -3.84 -23.14 -19.06
N TYR A 637 -3.53 -22.13 -18.26
CA TYR A 637 -2.78 -20.96 -18.74
C TYR A 637 -1.39 -21.32 -19.25
N GLN A 638 -0.70 -22.25 -18.58
CA GLN A 638 0.59 -22.77 -19.05
C GLN A 638 0.48 -23.42 -20.43
N SER A 639 -0.62 -24.12 -20.73
CA SER A 639 -0.84 -24.71 -22.07
C SER A 639 -0.99 -23.66 -23.18
N TYR A 640 -1.34 -22.42 -22.83
CA TYR A 640 -1.36 -21.26 -23.75
C TYR A 640 -0.04 -20.46 -23.74
N GLY A 641 1.01 -20.96 -23.07
CA GLY A 641 2.28 -20.25 -22.92
C GLY A 641 2.22 -19.03 -22.00
N VAL A 642 1.16 -18.89 -21.20
CA VAL A 642 1.01 -17.78 -20.25
C VAL A 642 1.46 -18.23 -18.87
N GLU A 643 2.57 -17.66 -18.40
CA GLU A 643 3.07 -17.92 -17.05
C GLU A 643 2.21 -17.21 -15.99
N ILE A 644 1.72 -17.97 -15.01
CA ILE A 644 1.08 -17.43 -13.80
C ILE A 644 2.01 -17.66 -12.61
N VAL A 645 2.39 -16.56 -11.97
CA VAL A 645 3.15 -16.60 -10.72
C VAL A 645 2.27 -16.24 -9.51
N PRO A 646 2.66 -16.65 -8.29
CA PRO A 646 1.89 -16.36 -7.08
C PRO A 646 1.66 -14.87 -6.91
N GLY A 647 0.40 -14.49 -6.66
CA GLY A 647 -0.06 -13.12 -6.47
C GLY A 647 -0.67 -12.48 -7.72
N MET A 648 -0.59 -13.12 -8.89
CA MET A 648 -1.32 -12.69 -10.07
C MET A 648 -2.80 -13.07 -10.00
N ASP A 649 -3.64 -12.34 -10.75
CA ASP A 649 -4.98 -12.83 -11.06
C ASP A 649 -5.00 -13.69 -12.31
N ALA A 650 -5.90 -14.65 -12.29
CA ALA A 650 -6.34 -15.36 -13.47
C ALA A 650 -7.87 -15.24 -13.59
N SER A 651 -8.32 -14.96 -14.80
CA SER A 651 -9.74 -14.84 -15.14
C SER A 651 -10.13 -16.03 -16.02
N PHE A 652 -11.13 -16.79 -15.60
CA PHE A 652 -11.46 -18.06 -16.23
C PHE A 652 -12.95 -18.38 -16.11
N ILE A 653 -13.39 -19.38 -16.88
CA ILE A 653 -14.72 -19.97 -16.81
C ILE A 653 -14.58 -21.43 -16.39
N VAL A 654 -15.48 -21.90 -15.52
CA VAL A 654 -15.52 -23.32 -15.15
C VAL A 654 -16.31 -24.07 -16.21
N ARG A 655 -15.62 -24.92 -16.97
CA ARG A 655 -16.21 -25.74 -18.05
C ARG A 655 -16.82 -27.04 -17.53
N ASP A 656 -16.17 -27.68 -16.56
CA ASP A 656 -16.67 -28.87 -15.86
C ASP A 656 -16.08 -28.88 -14.44
N GLU A 657 -16.91 -28.66 -13.41
CA GLU A 657 -16.42 -28.62 -12.03
C GLU A 657 -15.89 -29.98 -11.57
N LYS A 658 -16.56 -31.07 -11.95
CA LYS A 658 -16.22 -32.43 -11.47
C LYS A 658 -14.89 -32.91 -12.01
N LYS A 659 -14.60 -32.58 -13.28
CA LYS A 659 -13.32 -32.88 -13.93
C LYS A 659 -12.27 -31.81 -13.69
N LEU A 660 -12.61 -30.73 -12.97
CA LEU A 660 -11.75 -29.57 -12.74
C LEU A 660 -11.24 -28.97 -14.05
N LEU A 661 -12.11 -28.82 -15.05
CA LEU A 661 -11.77 -28.18 -16.31
C LEU A 661 -12.22 -26.73 -16.31
N VAL A 662 -11.31 -25.87 -16.74
CA VAL A 662 -11.53 -24.43 -16.88
C VAL A 662 -11.04 -23.96 -18.23
N ASP A 663 -11.61 -22.88 -18.73
CA ASP A 663 -11.13 -22.19 -19.92
C ASP A 663 -10.70 -20.76 -19.54
N PRO A 664 -9.60 -20.22 -20.09
CA PRO A 664 -9.22 -18.84 -19.86
C PRO A 664 -10.31 -17.89 -20.36
N ALA A 665 -10.51 -16.75 -19.69
CA ALA A 665 -11.55 -15.79 -20.07
C ALA A 665 -11.37 -15.19 -21.48
N PHE A 666 -10.18 -15.32 -22.06
CA PHE A 666 -9.87 -14.85 -23.41
C PHE A 666 -10.10 -15.89 -24.52
N ASP A 667 -10.32 -17.16 -24.16
CA ASP A 667 -10.66 -18.24 -25.10
C ASP A 667 -11.72 -19.18 -24.48
N PRO A 668 -12.94 -18.67 -24.20
CA PRO A 668 -13.96 -19.44 -23.53
C PRO A 668 -14.67 -20.41 -24.50
N ARG A 669 -14.77 -21.70 -24.16
CA ARG A 669 -15.42 -22.70 -25.03
C ARG A 669 -16.84 -23.02 -24.57
N SER A 670 -17.01 -23.26 -23.27
CA SER A 670 -18.33 -23.51 -22.66
C SER A 670 -18.29 -23.33 -21.14
N ALA A 671 -19.46 -23.41 -20.50
CA ALA A 671 -19.62 -23.26 -19.05
C ALA A 671 -20.46 -24.38 -18.42
N ASP A 672 -20.09 -24.80 -17.22
CA ASP A 672 -20.87 -25.72 -16.39
C ASP A 672 -22.06 -24.98 -15.75
N MET A 673 -23.22 -25.01 -16.41
CA MET A 673 -24.39 -24.25 -15.94
C MET A 673 -24.85 -24.65 -14.54
N LYS A 674 -24.66 -25.91 -14.12
CA LYS A 674 -25.02 -26.34 -12.76
C LYS A 674 -24.10 -25.70 -11.72
N TYR A 675 -22.82 -25.53 -12.06
CA TYR A 675 -21.89 -24.82 -11.20
C TYR A 675 -22.32 -23.37 -10.99
N TYR A 676 -22.63 -22.65 -12.07
CA TYR A 676 -23.05 -21.25 -12.02
C TYR A 676 -24.43 -21.05 -11.39
N GLN A 677 -25.39 -21.95 -11.62
CA GLN A 677 -26.69 -21.95 -10.94
C GLN A 677 -26.53 -22.04 -9.42
N ARG A 678 -25.65 -22.90 -8.89
CA ARG A 678 -25.41 -22.96 -7.44
C ARG A 678 -24.75 -21.69 -6.87
N LEU A 679 -23.95 -20.98 -7.67
CA LEU A 679 -23.41 -19.67 -7.25
C LEU A 679 -24.52 -18.62 -7.21
N LEU A 680 -25.41 -18.64 -8.21
CA LEU A 680 -26.58 -17.78 -8.29
C LEU A 680 -27.53 -18.03 -7.11
N ASP A 681 -27.83 -19.30 -6.80
CA ASP A 681 -28.67 -19.69 -5.66
C ASP A 681 -28.07 -19.23 -4.33
N LYS A 682 -26.75 -19.33 -4.16
CA LYS A 682 -26.06 -18.81 -2.96
C LYS A 682 -26.18 -17.28 -2.83
N ALA A 683 -26.10 -16.56 -3.94
CA ALA A 683 -26.27 -15.10 -3.93
C ALA A 683 -27.73 -14.71 -3.64
N TRP A 684 -28.70 -15.51 -4.11
CA TRP A 684 -30.11 -15.38 -3.75
C TRP A 684 -30.35 -15.58 -2.25
N GLU A 685 -29.80 -16.64 -1.64
CA GLU A 685 -29.99 -16.92 -0.21
C GLU A 685 -29.53 -15.76 0.70
N GLU A 686 -28.50 -15.01 0.29
CA GLU A 686 -28.05 -13.79 0.99
C GLU A 686 -29.16 -12.71 1.04
N ILE A 687 -29.96 -12.56 -0.03
CA ILE A 687 -31.09 -11.61 -0.08
C ILE A 687 -32.34 -12.22 0.57
N TYR A 688 -32.63 -13.48 0.26
CA TYR A 688 -33.81 -14.20 0.73
C TYR A 688 -33.89 -14.27 2.26
N PHE A 689 -32.74 -14.27 2.95
CA PHE A 689 -32.64 -14.22 4.40
C PHE A 689 -33.55 -13.16 5.05
N VAL A 690 -33.67 -11.97 4.44
CA VAL A 690 -34.52 -10.88 4.94
C VAL A 690 -35.99 -11.28 5.02
N PHE A 691 -36.46 -12.06 4.05
CA PHE A 691 -37.85 -12.50 3.96
C PHE A 691 -38.15 -13.70 4.86
N ARG A 692 -37.12 -14.47 5.27
CA ARG A 692 -37.27 -15.58 6.23
C ARG A 692 -37.51 -15.09 7.65
N GLN A 693 -36.83 -14.03 8.07
CA GLN A 693 -36.97 -13.43 9.41
C GLN A 693 -38.36 -12.82 9.63
N ASN A 694 -38.98 -12.37 8.54
CA ASN A 694 -40.30 -11.78 8.53
C ASN A 694 -41.45 -12.82 8.55
N ASN A 695 -41.13 -14.11 8.44
CA ASN A 695 -42.08 -15.22 8.41
C ASN A 695 -42.17 -15.97 9.77
N ASP A 696 -42.22 -15.24 10.89
CA ASP A 696 -42.86 -15.75 12.11
C ASP A 696 -44.38 -15.79 11.90
N TYR A 697 -44.83 -16.71 11.04
CA TYR A 697 -46.13 -17.40 11.00
C TYR A 697 -46.02 -18.45 9.89
N THR A 698 -45.31 -19.55 10.18
CA THR A 698 -45.47 -20.80 9.42
C THR A 698 -46.49 -21.67 10.16
N GLN A 699 -47.77 -21.40 9.91
CA GLN A 699 -48.77 -22.44 9.75
C GLN A 699 -49.42 -22.19 8.38
N GLU A 700 -48.93 -22.90 7.37
CA GLU A 700 -49.68 -23.71 6.40
C GLU A 700 -48.74 -24.25 5.31
#